data_AF-A0A9N8DKJ5-F1
#
_entry.id   AF-A0A9N8DKJ5-F1
#
_cell.length_a   1.000
_cell.length_b   1.000
_cell.length_c   1.000
_cell.angle_alpha   90.00
_cell.angle_beta   90.00
_cell.angle_gamma   90.00
#
_symmetry.space_group_name_H-M   'P 1'
#
loop_
_entity.id
_entity.type
_entity.pdbx_description
1 polymer ?
#
loop_
_entity_poly.entity_id
_entity_poly.type
_entity_poly.pdbx_seq_one_letter_code
_entity_poly.pdbx_strand_id
1 'polypeptide(L)'
;MARSSLPRRLQGKKTTQHRYTTYTLLLLCCALAILLLGGRLVSPAAFSSLGLSYTYHVRTNQTGAGTSDAGLGATNRQLEDLRKQIQDLKTENRHLHEKLDACNSQAPERLGGLTAETVNEREVKPADTYNSNLGKEQLESHVFSKRHHVCGKLSQAVANTAGIETPKDIIIPSTSFVWTQLLAEIHNATNLLPNDPQYQLHDFTAHLLQLVSSRLPHSAQTLPRSWESVQSVLDIAWKRLEYFQLHPEALVHETGQPAKLNDSYEHKEEIPRPVNIIILGGSLLQGTNCRKVIRDLGFNINLPLRECCWGHRLGAFLNQLFQAPLVEVTNIGVGGTNTATGTLLIQFELLPPEAANHPDVIINGYSTNDMHAWTMDEAAHSNLTLADQIRVMVENFHRNATLLRTAQQECHPESEKQQSPPLVVYLDDYLGNEQREILSTMEGSSSVQTLARYYGFTSVSYADVVRDWVYGDTHESWFSPEGWYPKKNSAMVREIHPQLGMHIVAAWVVAYNLLHLTTTYCSLEPWRRVDDGLASAKDDILQHSYDTTRQALPQLPALRGDTQFVPGGKPKPPPNGLPPRLTQELSLDDISRSWQEESSAGTLWEPSDRVCPVPAKCPFAWVSRIRVAPHPHIPDSQHRKEDVANSAYWKGHALSDFGGDSDNSSWAFQSEHGKVGVSPLKGVGSNLLLEIPPPSAPPEEHSPAIRRVTLFYMKSYGPKWDGSTVRLDVMALDALSDEWKPLSSTNFVGYHAKTTSETYADTIDLPPDFSSSKLRLSIKLIKGETFKIMGLAACRS
;
A
#
# COMPACT_ATOMS: atom_id res chain seq x y z
N MET A 1 -3.96 -16.37 63.06
CA MET A 1 -4.40 -15.45 64.13
C MET A 1 -4.11 -14.02 63.69
N ALA A 2 -5.01 -13.07 64.01
CA ALA A 2 -5.01 -11.60 63.73
C ALA A 2 -5.09 -11.20 62.23
N ARG A 3 -6.12 -10.54 61.66
CA ARG A 3 -7.07 -9.46 62.01
C ARG A 3 -6.44 -8.08 62.31
N SER A 4 -6.57 -7.16 61.34
CA SER A 4 -6.75 -5.69 61.51
C SER A 4 -7.18 -5.10 60.15
N SER A 5 -8.46 -4.78 59.92
CA SER A 5 -9.16 -3.50 60.23
C SER A 5 -8.70 -2.27 59.42
N LEU A 6 -9.52 -1.84 58.47
CA LEU A 6 -9.62 -0.43 58.04
C LEU A 6 -11.09 -0.07 57.69
N PRO A 7 -11.47 1.21 57.80
CA PRO A 7 -12.84 1.62 58.14
C PRO A 7 -13.67 2.15 56.97
N ARG A 8 -15.00 2.15 57.18
CA ARG A 8 -16.04 2.78 56.35
C ARG A 8 -16.23 4.28 56.68
N ARG A 9 -16.44 5.10 55.64
CA ARG A 9 -17.41 6.22 55.53
C ARG A 9 -17.62 6.49 54.01
N LEU A 10 -18.83 6.25 53.45
CA LEU A 10 -19.91 7.23 53.18
C LEU A 10 -19.40 8.43 52.35
N GLN A 11 -19.87 8.79 51.16
CA GLN A 11 -21.26 8.87 50.69
C GLN A 11 -21.29 9.18 49.16
N GLY A 12 -22.26 8.61 48.45
CA GLY A 12 -23.06 9.31 47.44
C GLY A 12 -22.49 9.56 46.05
N LYS A 13 -22.92 8.75 45.07
CA LYS A 13 -23.48 9.23 43.80
C LYS A 13 -24.37 8.15 43.17
N LYS A 14 -25.57 8.56 42.78
CA LYS A 14 -26.62 7.75 42.15
C LYS A 14 -26.12 7.26 40.78
N THR A 15 -26.16 5.95 40.55
CA THR A 15 -26.16 5.38 39.19
C THR A 15 -27.51 4.73 38.94
N THR A 16 -28.24 5.32 38.01
CA THR A 16 -29.50 4.86 37.45
C THR A 16 -29.26 3.53 36.75
N GLN A 17 -29.66 2.44 37.38
CA GLN A 17 -29.70 1.11 36.78
C GLN A 17 -31.01 1.01 35.99
N HIS A 18 -30.99 1.34 34.71
CA HIS A 18 -32.10 1.05 33.80
C HIS A 18 -31.81 -0.21 32.99
N ARG A 19 -32.81 -1.10 33.08
CA ARG A 19 -33.01 -2.36 32.37
C ARG A 19 -32.73 -2.21 30.87
N TYR A 20 -31.78 -2.99 30.35
CA TYR A 20 -31.71 -3.34 28.93
C TYR A 20 -31.80 -4.86 28.81
N THR A 21 -33.03 -5.36 28.88
CA THR A 21 -33.38 -6.75 28.49
C THR A 21 -34.73 -6.73 27.81
N THR A 22 -34.83 -5.99 26.70
CA THR A 22 -35.91 -6.15 25.70
C THR A 22 -35.61 -5.46 24.36
N TYR A 23 -34.36 -5.51 23.88
CA TYR A 23 -34.01 -5.03 22.52
C TYR A 23 -33.06 -5.96 21.77
N THR A 24 -32.96 -7.22 22.18
CA THR A 24 -32.09 -8.21 21.51
C THR A 24 -32.80 -9.02 20.43
N LEU A 25 -34.14 -8.87 20.28
CA LEU A 25 -34.93 -9.66 19.33
C LEU A 25 -35.51 -8.88 18.13
N LEU A 26 -35.30 -7.55 18.06
CA LEU A 26 -35.72 -6.73 16.91
C LEU A 26 -34.54 -6.21 16.07
N LEU A 27 -33.32 -6.26 16.58
CA LEU A 27 -32.10 -5.86 15.87
C LEU A 27 -31.44 -7.00 15.09
N LEU A 28 -31.85 -8.26 15.32
CA LEU A 28 -31.43 -9.39 14.51
C LEU A 28 -32.19 -9.47 13.17
N CYS A 29 -33.43 -8.96 13.08
CA CYS A 29 -34.28 -9.19 11.91
C CYS A 29 -33.95 -8.30 10.70
N CYS A 30 -33.37 -7.10 10.88
CA CYS A 30 -33.09 -6.21 9.75
C CYS A 30 -31.71 -6.46 9.11
N ALA A 31 -30.71 -6.91 9.88
CA ALA A 31 -29.41 -7.33 9.34
C ALA A 31 -29.48 -8.72 8.69
N LEU A 32 -30.33 -9.62 9.19
CA LEU A 32 -30.65 -10.89 8.52
C LEU A 32 -31.52 -10.70 7.26
N ALA A 33 -32.39 -9.69 7.15
CA ALA A 33 -33.27 -9.57 5.98
C ALA A 33 -32.55 -9.11 4.70
N ILE A 34 -31.42 -8.39 4.81
CA ILE A 34 -30.67 -7.88 3.65
C ILE A 34 -29.48 -8.79 3.28
N LEU A 35 -28.96 -9.58 4.24
CA LEU A 35 -27.88 -10.56 4.00
C LEU A 35 -28.34 -12.03 3.97
N LEU A 36 -29.54 -12.39 4.44
CA LEU A 36 -30.04 -13.78 4.48
C LEU A 36 -31.35 -14.04 3.72
N LEU A 37 -31.89 -13.08 2.96
CA LEU A 37 -32.87 -13.38 1.90
C LEU A 37 -32.24 -13.67 0.53
N GLY A 38 -30.90 -13.68 0.44
CA GLY A 38 -30.14 -14.03 -0.77
C GLY A 38 -29.60 -15.46 -0.84
N GLY A 39 -29.89 -16.35 0.13
CA GLY A 39 -29.48 -17.75 -0.02
C GLY A 39 -29.43 -18.58 1.25
N ARG A 40 -30.53 -19.27 1.60
CA ARG A 40 -30.50 -20.60 2.24
C ARG A 40 -31.75 -21.41 1.89
N LEU A 41 -31.59 -22.50 1.14
CA LEU A 41 -32.51 -23.64 1.18
C LEU A 41 -32.08 -24.54 2.35
N VAL A 42 -32.97 -24.74 3.32
CA VAL A 42 -32.86 -25.82 4.29
C VAL A 42 -33.22 -27.13 3.58
N SER A 43 -32.30 -28.08 3.56
CA SER A 43 -32.53 -29.44 3.06
C SER A 43 -33.64 -30.15 3.88
N PRO A 44 -34.60 -30.89 3.28
CA PRO A 44 -35.68 -31.56 4.00
C PRO A 44 -35.28 -32.79 4.85
N ALA A 45 -33.99 -33.13 4.97
CA ALA A 45 -33.57 -34.42 5.53
C ALA A 45 -33.27 -34.44 7.06
N ALA A 46 -33.51 -33.35 7.80
CA ALA A 46 -33.08 -33.25 9.21
C ALA A 46 -34.22 -33.30 10.26
N PHE A 47 -35.37 -33.92 9.96
CA PHE A 47 -36.52 -34.00 10.89
C PHE A 47 -36.98 -35.43 11.27
N SER A 48 -36.09 -36.43 11.17
CA SER A 48 -36.41 -37.81 11.56
C SER A 48 -35.37 -38.44 12.50
N SER A 49 -34.98 -37.75 13.57
CA SER A 49 -34.59 -38.45 14.81
C SER A 49 -34.66 -37.49 15.99
N LEU A 50 -35.61 -37.75 16.89
CA LEU A 50 -35.63 -37.46 18.33
C LEU A 50 -37.11 -37.47 18.75
N GLY A 51 -37.63 -38.69 18.97
CA GLY A 51 -38.89 -38.88 19.65
C GLY A 51 -38.72 -38.55 21.12
N LEU A 52 -39.43 -37.53 21.60
CA LEU A 52 -39.74 -37.35 23.02
C LEU A 52 -41.14 -36.76 23.14
N SER A 53 -42.04 -37.58 23.69
CA SER A 53 -43.41 -37.26 24.06
C SER A 53 -43.43 -36.38 25.30
N TYR A 54 -44.12 -35.24 25.26
CA TYR A 54 -44.63 -34.56 26.45
C TYR A 54 -45.99 -33.94 26.17
N THR A 55 -47.00 -34.50 26.83
CA THR A 55 -48.39 -34.03 26.89
C THR A 55 -48.48 -32.91 27.92
N TYR A 56 -49.16 -31.79 27.62
CA TYR A 56 -49.62 -30.86 28.65
C TYR A 56 -51.09 -30.48 28.47
N HIS A 57 -51.79 -30.59 29.59
CA HIS A 57 -53.20 -30.35 29.81
C HIS A 57 -53.60 -28.88 29.64
N VAL A 58 -54.77 -28.68 29.03
CA VAL A 58 -55.55 -27.44 29.04
C VAL A 58 -56.05 -27.16 30.47
N ARG A 59 -55.76 -25.97 31.00
CA ARG A 59 -56.54 -25.35 32.08
C ARG A 59 -56.75 -23.88 31.78
N THR A 60 -58.00 -23.53 31.56
CA THR A 60 -58.54 -22.18 31.41
C THR A 60 -58.42 -21.40 32.71
N ASN A 61 -58.06 -20.12 32.62
CA ASN A 61 -58.64 -19.10 33.49
C ASN A 61 -58.60 -17.72 32.81
N GLN A 62 -59.78 -17.13 32.74
CA GLN A 62 -60.06 -15.77 32.31
C GLN A 62 -59.54 -14.77 33.34
N THR A 63 -58.89 -13.70 32.87
CA THR A 63 -59.05 -12.34 33.40
C THR A 63 -58.82 -11.37 32.26
N GLY A 64 -59.84 -10.57 31.94
CA GLY A 64 -59.77 -9.55 30.89
C GLY A 64 -59.06 -8.28 31.35
N ALA A 65 -58.48 -7.56 30.38
CA ALA A 65 -58.30 -6.12 30.38
C ALA A 65 -58.17 -5.66 28.92
N GLY A 66 -58.98 -4.70 28.51
CA GLY A 66 -59.14 -4.27 27.13
C GLY A 66 -57.93 -3.56 26.55
N THR A 67 -57.74 -3.76 25.24
CA THR A 67 -56.87 -2.94 24.40
C THR A 67 -57.72 -2.32 23.30
N SER A 68 -57.63 -1.01 23.19
CA SER A 68 -58.40 -0.09 22.35
C SER A 68 -58.23 -0.32 20.85
N ASP A 69 -59.35 -0.26 20.12
CA ASP A 69 -59.51 -0.22 18.65
C ASP A 69 -58.73 0.91 17.92
N ALA A 70 -58.00 1.77 18.64
CA ALA A 70 -57.22 2.86 18.04
C ALA A 70 -55.99 2.39 17.25
N GLY A 71 -55.48 1.18 17.53
CA GLY A 71 -54.27 0.64 16.89
C GLY A 71 -54.48 0.20 15.43
N LEU A 72 -55.58 -0.50 15.14
CA LEU A 72 -55.86 -0.99 13.78
C LEU A 72 -56.17 0.16 12.79
N GLY A 73 -56.78 1.24 13.27
CA GLY A 73 -57.14 2.38 12.43
C GLY A 73 -55.95 3.24 11.99
N ALA A 74 -54.81 3.18 12.71
CA ALA A 74 -53.59 3.86 12.33
C ALA A 74 -52.81 3.07 11.26
N THR A 75 -52.75 1.74 11.41
CA THR A 75 -52.07 0.85 10.47
C THR A 75 -52.78 0.81 9.10
N ASN A 76 -54.12 0.82 9.09
CA ASN A 76 -54.87 0.87 7.83
C ASN A 76 -54.73 2.21 7.09
N ARG A 77 -54.63 3.34 7.81
CA ARG A 77 -54.37 4.64 7.18
C ARG A 77 -52.96 4.72 6.56
N GLN A 78 -51.95 4.19 7.25
CA GLN A 78 -50.60 4.09 6.69
C GLN A 78 -50.56 3.20 5.44
N LEU A 79 -51.34 2.13 5.40
CA LEU A 79 -51.43 1.25 4.23
C LEU A 79 -52.12 1.92 3.03
N GLU A 80 -53.15 2.72 3.27
CA GLU A 80 -53.82 3.48 2.21
C GLU A 80 -52.96 4.62 1.66
N ASP A 81 -52.24 5.34 2.52
CA ASP A 81 -51.28 6.37 2.08
C ASP A 81 -50.16 5.75 1.23
N LEU A 82 -49.65 4.57 1.60
CA LEU A 82 -48.65 3.86 0.79
C LEU A 82 -49.19 3.45 -0.58
N ARG A 83 -50.44 2.95 -0.64
CA ARG A 83 -51.10 2.59 -1.91
C ARG A 83 -51.27 3.81 -2.81
N LYS A 84 -51.62 4.95 -2.23
CA LYS A 84 -51.76 6.22 -2.96
C LYS A 84 -50.41 6.68 -3.52
N GLN A 85 -49.34 6.66 -2.72
CA GLN A 85 -47.98 7.02 -3.17
C GLN A 85 -47.49 6.13 -4.33
N ILE A 86 -47.77 4.81 -4.27
CA ILE A 86 -47.43 3.89 -5.36
C ILE A 86 -48.21 4.23 -6.64
N GLN A 87 -49.47 4.64 -6.52
CA GLN A 87 -50.29 4.99 -7.68
C GLN A 87 -49.88 6.32 -8.31
N ASP A 88 -49.48 7.30 -7.49
CA ASP A 88 -48.96 8.59 -7.95
C ASP A 88 -47.65 8.39 -8.73
N LEU A 89 -46.73 7.56 -8.21
CA LEU A 89 -45.47 7.21 -8.89
C LEU A 89 -45.70 6.48 -10.22
N LYS A 90 -46.70 5.58 -10.29
CA LYS A 90 -47.07 4.91 -11.56
C LYS A 90 -47.59 5.90 -12.60
N THR A 91 -48.28 6.95 -12.17
CA THR A 91 -48.82 7.99 -13.04
C THR A 91 -47.71 8.90 -13.56
N GLU A 92 -46.77 9.28 -12.69
CA GLU A 92 -45.59 10.08 -13.06
C GLU A 92 -44.69 9.33 -14.06
N ASN A 93 -44.45 8.04 -13.85
CA ASN A 93 -43.63 7.22 -14.74
C ASN A 93 -44.27 7.08 -16.14
N ARG A 94 -45.60 6.95 -16.21
CA ARG A 94 -46.34 6.95 -17.48
C ARG A 94 -46.19 8.28 -18.21
N HIS A 95 -46.29 9.39 -17.50
CA HIS A 95 -46.13 10.73 -18.09
C HIS A 95 -44.70 10.96 -18.65
N LEU A 96 -43.68 10.40 -17.98
CA LEU A 96 -42.30 10.45 -18.47
C LEU A 96 -42.11 9.62 -19.75
N HIS A 97 -42.74 8.45 -19.86
CA HIS A 97 -42.72 7.64 -21.08
C HIS A 97 -43.42 8.35 -22.25
N GLU A 98 -44.58 8.96 -22.01
CA GLU A 98 -45.28 9.76 -23.03
C GLU A 98 -44.43 10.94 -23.54
N LYS A 99 -43.65 11.59 -22.65
CA LYS A 99 -42.71 12.65 -23.05
C LYS A 99 -41.54 12.11 -23.87
N LEU A 100 -41.03 10.94 -23.52
CA LEU A 100 -39.92 10.30 -24.25
C LEU A 100 -40.37 9.90 -25.66
N ASP A 101 -41.56 9.33 -25.79
CA ASP A 101 -42.14 8.95 -27.08
C ASP A 101 -42.44 10.17 -27.96
N ALA A 102 -42.95 11.26 -27.37
CA ALA A 102 -43.13 12.53 -28.07
C ALA A 102 -41.79 13.09 -28.59
N CYS A 103 -40.71 12.96 -27.80
CA CYS A 103 -39.37 13.40 -28.20
C CYS A 103 -38.83 12.56 -29.38
N ASN A 104 -39.02 11.24 -29.34
CA ASN A 104 -38.60 10.33 -30.41
C ASN A 104 -39.39 10.53 -31.70
N SER A 105 -40.67 10.88 -31.63
CA SER A 105 -41.50 11.15 -32.82
C SER A 105 -41.12 12.42 -33.59
N GLN A 106 -40.37 13.35 -32.98
CA GLN A 106 -39.95 14.62 -33.61
C GLN A 106 -38.54 14.55 -34.24
N ALA A 107 -37.82 13.45 -34.05
CA ALA A 107 -36.47 13.25 -34.57
C ALA A 107 -36.37 13.04 -36.11
N PRO A 108 -37.35 12.46 -36.85
CA PRO A 108 -37.11 12.10 -38.26
C PRO A 108 -37.20 13.28 -39.25
N GLU A 109 -37.78 14.42 -38.90
CA GLU A 109 -38.02 15.51 -39.88
C GLU A 109 -36.80 16.42 -40.13
N ARG A 110 -35.68 16.25 -39.42
CA ARG A 110 -34.51 17.14 -39.54
C ARG A 110 -33.33 16.60 -40.37
N LEU A 111 -33.42 15.40 -40.95
CA LEU A 111 -32.30 14.77 -41.67
C LEU A 111 -32.62 14.35 -43.13
N GLY A 112 -33.70 14.86 -43.71
CA GLY A 112 -34.09 14.55 -45.09
C GLY A 112 -33.64 15.59 -46.10
N GLY A 113 -32.44 15.43 -46.68
CA GLY A 113 -32.13 16.00 -47.99
C GLY A 113 -30.69 16.45 -48.17
N LEU A 114 -29.91 15.66 -48.91
CA LEU A 114 -28.88 16.13 -49.85
C LEU A 114 -28.40 14.92 -50.67
N THR A 115 -28.88 14.84 -51.91
CA THR A 115 -28.40 13.91 -52.94
C THR A 115 -27.17 14.49 -53.64
N ALA A 116 -26.25 13.60 -54.02
CA ALA A 116 -25.01 13.89 -54.73
C ALA A 116 -25.25 14.38 -56.16
N GLU A 117 -24.53 15.43 -56.60
CA GLU A 117 -23.74 15.43 -57.84
C GLU A 117 -22.98 16.76 -58.07
N THR A 118 -21.85 16.62 -58.78
CA THR A 118 -21.00 17.61 -59.47
C THR A 118 -19.95 18.44 -58.70
N VAL A 119 -18.70 18.09 -59.07
CA VAL A 119 -17.42 18.76 -58.84
C VAL A 119 -17.34 20.10 -59.58
N ASN A 120 -16.89 21.16 -58.91
CA ASN A 120 -15.97 22.12 -59.51
C ASN A 120 -15.23 22.96 -58.45
N GLU A 121 -13.93 23.13 -58.67
CA GLU A 121 -13.00 23.90 -57.86
C GLU A 121 -13.33 25.39 -57.86
N ARG A 122 -13.42 26.01 -56.67
CA ARG A 122 -12.93 27.38 -56.38
C ARG A 122 -13.08 27.75 -54.89
N GLU A 123 -12.00 28.35 -54.38
CA GLU A 123 -11.82 29.16 -53.17
C GLU A 123 -12.93 29.14 -52.09
N VAL A 124 -12.60 28.56 -50.93
CA VAL A 124 -13.42 28.64 -49.71
C VAL A 124 -12.71 29.50 -48.67
N LYS A 125 -13.35 30.63 -48.33
CA LYS A 125 -13.12 31.43 -47.10
C LYS A 125 -13.59 30.64 -45.87
N PRO A 126 -13.03 30.87 -44.67
CA PRO A 126 -13.40 30.11 -43.49
C PRO A 126 -14.84 30.43 -43.07
N ALA A 127 -15.69 29.40 -43.06
CA ALA A 127 -17.06 29.44 -42.56
C ALA A 127 -17.13 28.92 -41.13
N ASP A 128 -18.09 29.47 -40.40
CA ASP A 128 -18.31 29.41 -38.97
C ASP A 128 -18.38 28.01 -38.35
N THR A 129 -17.72 27.86 -37.20
CA THR A 129 -17.87 26.77 -36.24
C THR A 129 -19.32 26.66 -35.74
N TYR A 130 -20.04 25.63 -36.21
CA TYR A 130 -21.38 25.28 -35.73
C TYR A 130 -21.34 23.96 -34.94
N ASN A 131 -21.68 24.05 -33.65
CA ASN A 131 -22.19 23.02 -32.72
C ASN A 131 -21.62 21.58 -32.78
N SER A 132 -20.36 21.39 -32.37
CA SER A 132 -19.85 20.10 -31.86
C SER A 132 -19.98 19.94 -30.33
N ASN A 133 -20.45 20.96 -29.62
CA ASN A 133 -20.52 20.96 -28.15
C ASN A 133 -21.75 20.21 -27.58
N LEU A 134 -22.87 20.15 -28.31
CA LEU A 134 -24.10 19.54 -27.79
C LEU A 134 -24.00 18.01 -27.61
N GLY A 135 -23.33 17.34 -28.55
CA GLY A 135 -23.09 15.89 -28.46
C GLY A 135 -22.07 15.52 -27.38
N LYS A 136 -21.10 16.41 -27.13
CA LYS A 136 -20.09 16.22 -26.09
C LYS A 136 -20.69 16.39 -24.69
N GLU A 137 -21.54 17.40 -24.48
CA GLU A 137 -22.23 17.61 -23.19
C GLU A 137 -23.20 16.47 -22.85
N GLN A 138 -23.91 15.92 -23.83
CA GLN A 138 -24.82 14.77 -23.60
C GLN A 138 -24.05 13.48 -23.29
N LEU A 139 -22.93 13.23 -23.97
CA LEU A 139 -22.07 12.08 -23.71
C LEU A 139 -21.40 12.19 -22.33
N GLU A 140 -20.89 13.38 -21.98
CA GLU A 140 -20.31 13.66 -20.65
C GLU A 140 -21.36 13.50 -19.55
N SER A 141 -22.60 13.96 -19.75
CA SER A 141 -23.73 13.80 -18.82
C SER A 141 -24.10 12.32 -18.59
N HIS A 142 -24.11 11.50 -19.65
CA HIS A 142 -24.45 10.08 -19.54
C HIS A 142 -23.34 9.25 -18.88
N VAL A 143 -22.07 9.56 -19.17
CA VAL A 143 -20.92 8.96 -18.48
C VAL A 143 -20.89 9.36 -17.01
N PHE A 144 -21.20 10.62 -16.69
CA PHE A 144 -21.29 11.12 -15.33
C PHE A 144 -22.40 10.42 -14.53
N SER A 145 -23.60 10.23 -15.11
CA SER A 145 -24.72 9.55 -14.46
C SER A 145 -24.47 8.07 -14.15
N LYS A 146 -23.75 7.33 -15.00
CA LYS A 146 -23.42 5.92 -14.75
C LYS A 146 -22.36 5.75 -13.65
N ARG A 147 -21.31 6.56 -13.68
CA ARG A 147 -20.25 6.55 -12.65
C ARG A 147 -20.82 6.84 -11.25
N HIS A 148 -21.78 7.77 -11.19
CA HIS A 148 -22.48 8.13 -9.96
C HIS A 148 -23.18 6.95 -9.26
N HIS A 149 -23.66 5.99 -10.04
CA HIS A 149 -24.49 4.90 -9.52
C HIS A 149 -23.66 3.86 -8.76
N VAL A 150 -22.53 3.42 -9.32
CA VAL A 150 -21.70 2.36 -8.75
C VAL A 150 -21.03 2.83 -7.45
N CYS A 151 -20.42 4.02 -7.46
CA CYS A 151 -19.72 4.55 -6.29
C CYS A 151 -20.67 4.97 -5.16
N GLY A 152 -21.84 5.52 -5.51
CA GLY A 152 -22.90 5.82 -4.54
C GLY A 152 -23.42 4.56 -3.84
N LYS A 153 -23.70 3.49 -4.61
CA LYS A 153 -24.14 2.20 -4.05
C LYS A 153 -23.05 1.51 -3.23
N LEU A 154 -21.78 1.61 -3.61
CA LEU A 154 -20.66 1.09 -2.80
C LEU A 154 -20.59 1.78 -1.44
N SER A 155 -20.66 3.12 -1.39
CA SER A 155 -20.69 3.87 -0.13
C SER A 155 -21.89 3.47 0.74
N GLN A 156 -23.07 3.31 0.12
CA GLN A 156 -24.28 2.88 0.83
C GLN A 156 -24.18 1.45 1.37
N ALA A 157 -23.63 0.52 0.59
CA ALA A 157 -23.42 -0.86 1.02
C ALA A 157 -22.47 -0.93 2.23
N VAL A 158 -21.36 -0.19 2.19
CA VAL A 158 -20.41 -0.16 3.32
C VAL A 158 -21.02 0.51 4.55
N ALA A 159 -21.75 1.61 4.40
CA ALA A 159 -22.42 2.27 5.51
C ALA A 159 -23.44 1.34 6.19
N ASN A 160 -24.20 0.58 5.39
CA ASN A 160 -25.16 -0.40 5.89
C ASN A 160 -24.48 -1.54 6.65
N THR A 161 -23.39 -2.10 6.11
CA THR A 161 -22.61 -3.17 6.77
C THR A 161 -21.98 -2.69 8.08
N ALA A 162 -21.48 -1.45 8.10
CA ALA A 162 -20.88 -0.85 9.29
C ALA A 162 -21.90 -0.37 10.34
N GLY A 163 -23.21 -0.44 10.05
CA GLY A 163 -24.26 0.08 10.92
C GLY A 163 -24.22 1.59 11.11
N ILE A 164 -23.67 2.33 10.13
CA ILE A 164 -23.54 3.79 10.15
C ILE A 164 -24.75 4.37 9.41
N GLU A 165 -25.53 5.24 10.07
CA GLU A 165 -26.52 6.05 9.37
C GLU A 165 -25.81 6.86 8.28
N THR A 166 -26.16 6.65 7.01
CA THR A 166 -25.53 7.34 5.89
C THR A 166 -25.64 8.85 6.11
N PRO A 167 -24.53 9.56 6.36
CA PRO A 167 -24.58 11.01 6.43
C PRO A 167 -25.12 11.54 5.09
N LYS A 168 -25.76 12.72 5.09
CA LYS A 168 -26.07 13.45 3.84
C LYS A 168 -24.84 13.63 2.94
N ASP A 169 -23.68 13.53 3.58
CA ASP A 169 -22.35 13.54 3.02
C ASP A 169 -21.87 12.11 2.74
N ILE A 170 -21.94 11.67 1.48
CA ILE A 170 -21.34 10.41 1.01
C ILE A 170 -19.82 10.45 1.30
N ILE A 171 -19.37 9.68 2.29
CA ILE A 171 -17.94 9.45 2.56
C ILE A 171 -17.59 8.11 1.91
N ILE A 172 -16.61 8.13 1.01
CA ILE A 172 -16.08 6.90 0.44
C ILE A 172 -15.09 6.32 1.45
N PRO A 173 -15.37 5.12 1.98
CA PRO A 173 -14.49 4.48 2.95
C PRO A 173 -13.13 4.17 2.33
N SER A 174 -12.08 4.24 3.15
CA SER A 174 -10.75 3.78 2.74
C SER A 174 -10.76 2.27 2.47
N THR A 175 -9.85 1.80 1.62
CA THR A 175 -9.67 0.37 1.31
C THR A 175 -9.48 -0.47 2.59
N SER A 176 -8.60 -0.01 3.50
CA SER A 176 -8.32 -0.68 4.77
C SER A 176 -9.57 -0.79 5.66
N PHE A 177 -10.40 0.26 5.66
CA PHE A 177 -11.66 0.24 6.41
C PHE A 177 -12.59 -0.83 5.85
N VAL A 178 -12.85 -0.83 4.53
CA VAL A 178 -13.73 -1.83 3.90
C VAL A 178 -13.20 -3.24 4.13
N TRP A 179 -11.90 -3.47 3.93
CA TRP A 179 -11.28 -4.77 4.19
C TRP A 179 -11.48 -5.24 5.63
N THR A 180 -11.29 -4.34 6.60
CA THR A 180 -11.40 -4.67 8.04
C THR A 180 -12.84 -5.00 8.43
N GLN A 181 -13.83 -4.32 7.82
CA GLN A 181 -15.25 -4.62 8.06
C GLN A 181 -15.68 -5.98 7.48
N LEU A 182 -14.93 -6.50 6.49
CA LEU A 182 -15.26 -7.74 5.80
C LEU A 182 -14.38 -8.92 6.26
N LEU A 183 -13.65 -8.83 7.37
CA LEU A 183 -12.69 -9.87 7.77
C LEU A 183 -13.34 -11.25 7.96
N ALA A 184 -14.57 -11.31 8.47
CA ALA A 184 -15.29 -12.56 8.65
C ALA A 184 -15.70 -13.17 7.30
N GLU A 185 -16.20 -12.35 6.38
CA GLU A 185 -16.59 -12.74 5.03
C GLU A 185 -15.36 -13.16 4.21
N ILE A 186 -14.26 -12.41 4.30
CA ILE A 186 -12.97 -12.72 3.67
C ILE A 186 -12.44 -14.05 4.18
N HIS A 187 -12.49 -14.27 5.50
CA HIS A 187 -12.08 -15.54 6.09
C HIS A 187 -12.93 -16.70 5.59
N ASN A 188 -14.25 -16.56 5.57
CA ASN A 188 -15.16 -17.59 5.05
C ASN A 188 -14.96 -17.83 3.55
N ALA A 189 -14.78 -16.77 2.76
CA ALA A 189 -14.59 -16.82 1.31
C ALA A 189 -13.24 -17.43 0.90
N THR A 190 -12.27 -17.50 1.81
CA THR A 190 -10.98 -18.16 1.55
C THR A 190 -11.10 -19.70 1.60
N ASN A 191 -12.22 -20.24 2.10
CA ASN A 191 -12.46 -21.67 2.06
C ASN A 191 -12.58 -22.17 0.61
N LEU A 192 -11.87 -23.23 0.25
CA LEU A 192 -11.86 -23.78 -1.10
C LEU A 192 -12.99 -24.78 -1.31
N LEU A 193 -14.24 -24.32 -1.31
CA LEU A 193 -15.35 -25.19 -1.66
C LEU A 193 -15.31 -25.54 -3.17
N PRO A 194 -15.68 -26.79 -3.55
CA PRO A 194 -16.12 -27.89 -2.70
C PRO A 194 -14.99 -28.76 -2.12
N ASN A 195 -13.72 -28.46 -2.42
CA ASN A 195 -12.55 -29.28 -2.09
C ASN A 195 -12.20 -29.33 -0.59
N ASP A 196 -12.56 -28.31 0.19
CA ASP A 196 -12.39 -28.26 1.66
C ASP A 196 -13.73 -28.00 2.40
N PRO A 197 -14.66 -28.96 2.39
CA PRO A 197 -16.01 -28.76 2.94
C PRO A 197 -16.02 -28.57 4.47
N GLN A 198 -15.00 -29.04 5.17
CA GLN A 198 -14.86 -28.89 6.64
C GLN A 198 -14.06 -27.65 7.04
N TYR A 199 -13.51 -26.94 6.05
CA TYR A 199 -12.58 -25.86 6.22
C TYR A 199 -11.41 -26.25 7.14
N GLN A 200 -10.68 -27.31 6.78
CA GLN A 200 -9.53 -27.82 7.55
C GLN A 200 -8.42 -26.76 7.70
N LEU A 201 -8.31 -25.82 6.75
CA LEU A 201 -7.36 -24.71 6.81
C LEU A 201 -7.83 -23.51 7.64
N HIS A 202 -8.97 -23.60 8.33
CA HIS A 202 -9.61 -22.47 9.01
C HIS A 202 -8.68 -21.66 9.93
N ASP A 203 -8.03 -22.32 10.90
CA ASP A 203 -7.19 -21.65 11.90
C ASP A 203 -5.89 -21.10 11.28
N PHE A 204 -5.33 -21.80 10.29
CA PHE A 204 -4.18 -21.31 9.53
C PHE A 204 -4.54 -20.02 8.76
N THR A 205 -5.65 -20.02 8.02
CA THR A 205 -6.14 -18.84 7.31
C THR A 205 -6.48 -17.69 8.26
N ALA A 206 -7.10 -17.97 9.41
CA ALA A 206 -7.40 -16.96 10.42
C ALA A 206 -6.12 -16.29 10.93
N HIS A 207 -5.08 -17.07 11.23
CA HIS A 207 -3.78 -16.53 11.63
C HIS A 207 -3.11 -15.72 10.52
N LEU A 208 -3.18 -16.16 9.27
CA LEU A 208 -2.66 -15.38 8.15
C LEU A 208 -3.39 -14.02 8.04
N LEU A 209 -4.71 -13.98 8.13
CA LEU A 209 -5.47 -12.72 8.12
C LEU A 209 -5.08 -11.79 9.28
N GLN A 210 -4.92 -12.34 10.48
CA GLN A 210 -4.47 -11.58 11.66
C GLN A 210 -3.10 -10.92 11.44
N LEU A 211 -2.20 -11.63 10.78
CA LEU A 211 -0.88 -11.11 10.43
C LEU A 211 -1.00 -10.04 9.35
N VAL A 212 -1.54 -10.38 8.17
CA VAL A 212 -1.32 -9.58 6.96
C VAL A 212 -2.30 -8.42 6.78
N SER A 213 -3.49 -8.46 7.38
CA SER A 213 -4.56 -7.48 7.05
C SER A 213 -4.15 -6.03 7.28
N SER A 214 -3.42 -5.75 8.37
CA SER A 214 -2.92 -4.40 8.68
C SER A 214 -1.78 -3.93 7.76
N ARG A 215 -1.21 -4.85 6.98
CA ARG A 215 -0.02 -4.64 6.14
C ARG A 215 -0.33 -4.68 4.64
N LEU A 216 -1.52 -5.14 4.25
CA LEU A 216 -1.99 -5.09 2.87
C LEU A 216 -1.85 -3.70 2.22
N PRO A 217 -2.00 -2.55 2.91
CA PRO A 217 -1.70 -1.26 2.30
C PRO A 217 -0.29 -1.14 1.72
N HIS A 218 0.71 -1.85 2.27
CA HIS A 218 2.10 -1.84 1.76
C HIS A 218 2.23 -2.57 0.42
N SER A 219 1.23 -3.36 0.02
CA SER A 219 1.28 -4.03 -1.29
C SER A 219 1.04 -3.09 -2.47
N ALA A 220 0.41 -1.93 -2.28
CA ALA A 220 0.12 -0.99 -3.37
C ALA A 220 1.37 -0.17 -3.73
N GLN A 221 1.92 -0.37 -4.93
CA GLN A 221 3.15 0.31 -5.38
C GLN A 221 2.88 1.44 -6.36
N THR A 222 2.03 1.19 -7.36
CA THR A 222 1.62 2.20 -8.35
C THR A 222 0.15 2.05 -8.71
N LEU A 223 -0.47 3.18 -9.07
CA LEU A 223 -1.84 3.27 -9.59
C LEU A 223 -1.81 3.45 -11.11
N PRO A 224 -2.89 3.06 -11.82
CA PRO A 224 -2.96 3.26 -13.25
C PRO A 224 -3.08 4.76 -13.57
N ARG A 225 -2.50 5.18 -14.70
CA ARG A 225 -2.63 6.56 -15.19
C ARG A 225 -4.02 6.81 -15.77
N SER A 226 -4.55 5.84 -16.51
CA SER A 226 -5.92 5.87 -17.03
C SER A 226 -6.84 5.04 -16.13
N TRP A 227 -7.96 5.63 -15.75
CA TRP A 227 -8.98 4.97 -14.94
C TRP A 227 -10.10 4.36 -15.76
N GLU A 228 -10.04 4.45 -17.09
CA GLU A 228 -11.06 3.89 -17.99
C GLU A 228 -11.14 2.37 -17.92
N SER A 229 -10.00 1.69 -17.80
CA SER A 229 -9.96 0.23 -17.63
C SER A 229 -10.56 -0.18 -16.29
N VAL A 230 -10.27 0.55 -15.21
CA VAL A 230 -10.88 0.32 -13.88
C VAL A 230 -12.39 0.52 -13.96
N GLN A 231 -12.86 1.61 -14.57
CA GLN A 231 -14.28 1.84 -14.78
C GLN A 231 -14.94 0.71 -15.58
N SER A 232 -14.35 0.28 -16.70
CA SER A 232 -14.90 -0.79 -17.53
C SER A 232 -15.05 -2.09 -16.73
N VAL A 233 -14.04 -2.44 -15.93
CA VAL A 233 -14.08 -3.62 -15.04
C VAL A 233 -15.24 -3.50 -14.04
N LEU A 234 -15.38 -2.34 -13.40
CA LEU A 234 -16.46 -2.08 -12.44
C LEU A 234 -17.84 -2.13 -13.08
N ASP A 235 -18.01 -1.57 -14.28
CA ASP A 235 -19.28 -1.58 -15.00
C ASP A 235 -19.73 -3.00 -15.35
N ILE A 236 -18.79 -3.89 -15.70
CA ILE A 236 -19.08 -5.31 -15.98
C ILE A 236 -19.46 -6.04 -14.69
N ALA A 237 -18.61 -5.92 -13.66
CA ALA A 237 -18.83 -6.56 -12.36
C ALA A 237 -20.17 -6.13 -11.75
N TRP A 238 -20.47 -4.83 -11.82
CA TRP A 238 -21.69 -4.27 -11.25
C TRP A 238 -22.94 -4.78 -11.94
N LYS A 239 -23.00 -4.75 -13.28
CA LYS A 239 -24.16 -5.25 -14.04
C LYS A 239 -24.44 -6.72 -13.74
N ARG A 240 -23.39 -7.53 -13.66
CA ARG A 240 -23.54 -8.95 -13.35
C ARG A 240 -23.98 -9.19 -11.91
N LEU A 241 -23.42 -8.46 -10.95
CA LEU A 241 -23.85 -8.53 -9.56
C LEU A 241 -25.33 -8.12 -9.40
N GLU A 242 -25.73 -7.01 -10.03
CA GLU A 242 -27.11 -6.53 -10.03
C GLU A 242 -28.06 -7.57 -10.65
N TYR A 243 -27.66 -8.24 -11.72
CA TYR A 243 -28.42 -9.34 -12.30
C TYR A 243 -28.68 -10.47 -11.29
N PHE A 244 -27.66 -10.99 -10.61
CA PHE A 244 -27.87 -12.06 -9.61
C PHE A 244 -28.64 -11.61 -8.37
N GLN A 245 -28.57 -10.33 -8.01
CA GLN A 245 -29.41 -9.77 -6.94
C GLN A 245 -30.89 -9.72 -7.33
N LEU A 246 -31.19 -9.44 -8.60
CA LEU A 246 -32.55 -9.41 -9.14
C LEU A 246 -33.08 -10.82 -9.50
N HIS A 247 -32.18 -11.74 -9.82
CA HIS A 247 -32.48 -13.11 -10.29
C HIS A 247 -31.73 -14.18 -9.47
N PRO A 248 -31.98 -14.31 -8.15
CA PRO A 248 -31.30 -15.30 -7.32
C PRO A 248 -31.52 -16.75 -7.78
N GLU A 249 -32.59 -17.04 -8.52
CA GLU A 249 -32.85 -18.33 -9.15
C GLU A 249 -31.79 -18.71 -10.20
N ALA A 250 -31.21 -17.73 -10.90
CA ALA A 250 -30.21 -17.98 -11.94
C ALA A 250 -28.90 -18.55 -11.34
N LEU A 251 -28.61 -18.25 -10.07
CA LEU A 251 -27.42 -18.73 -9.36
C LEU A 251 -27.40 -20.26 -9.22
N VAL A 252 -28.57 -20.89 -9.10
CA VAL A 252 -28.71 -22.36 -8.97
C VAL A 252 -28.35 -23.07 -10.28
N HIS A 253 -28.59 -22.43 -11.43
CA HIS A 253 -28.31 -23.00 -12.75
C HIS A 253 -26.82 -22.94 -13.11
N GLU A 254 -26.12 -21.88 -12.75
CA GLU A 254 -24.73 -21.67 -13.15
C GLU A 254 -23.72 -22.46 -12.30
N THR A 255 -24.09 -22.86 -11.08
CA THR A 255 -23.23 -23.64 -10.17
C THR A 255 -23.18 -25.15 -10.48
N GLY A 256 -23.71 -25.57 -11.64
CA GLY A 256 -23.52 -26.93 -12.17
C GLY A 256 -24.47 -27.99 -11.62
N GLN A 257 -25.56 -27.61 -10.95
CA GLN A 257 -26.68 -28.53 -10.75
C GLN A 257 -27.62 -28.44 -11.96
N PRO A 258 -27.84 -29.54 -12.73
CA PRO A 258 -28.83 -29.56 -13.79
C PRO A 258 -30.21 -29.44 -13.16
N ALA A 259 -30.71 -28.22 -13.01
CA ALA A 259 -32.10 -28.00 -12.69
C ALA A 259 -32.93 -28.63 -13.81
N LYS A 260 -33.87 -29.49 -13.44
CA LYS A 260 -34.97 -29.90 -14.33
C LYS A 260 -35.78 -28.63 -14.60
N LEU A 261 -35.41 -27.89 -15.65
CA LEU A 261 -36.20 -26.77 -16.13
C LEU A 261 -37.58 -27.33 -16.47
N ASN A 262 -38.60 -26.90 -15.74
CA ASN A 262 -39.92 -26.81 -16.32
C ASN A 262 -39.82 -25.70 -17.38
N ASP A 263 -40.26 -25.98 -18.60
CA ASP A 263 -40.17 -25.13 -19.81
C ASP A 263 -40.84 -23.73 -19.71
N SER A 264 -41.16 -23.22 -18.52
CA SER A 264 -41.91 -21.98 -18.31
C SER A 264 -41.07 -20.78 -17.87
N TYR A 265 -39.74 -20.88 -17.78
CA TYR A 265 -38.88 -19.74 -17.42
C TYR A 265 -38.34 -19.06 -18.69
N GLU A 266 -39.21 -18.27 -19.32
CA GLU A 266 -38.97 -17.56 -20.59
C GLU A 266 -38.40 -16.14 -20.36
N HIS A 267 -37.49 -15.94 -19.40
CA HIS A 267 -36.77 -14.67 -19.28
C HIS A 267 -35.62 -14.64 -20.31
N LYS A 268 -35.87 -13.92 -21.40
CA LYS A 268 -34.95 -13.67 -22.54
C LYS A 268 -33.76 -12.75 -22.24
N GLU A 269 -33.55 -12.32 -21.00
CA GLU A 269 -32.42 -11.45 -20.68
C GLU A 269 -31.15 -12.29 -20.51
N GLU A 270 -30.20 -12.07 -21.41
CA GLU A 270 -28.88 -12.71 -21.39
C GLU A 270 -28.13 -12.33 -20.11
N ILE A 271 -27.65 -13.33 -19.36
CA ILE A 271 -26.88 -13.13 -18.14
C ILE A 271 -25.65 -12.27 -18.49
N PRO A 272 -25.45 -11.10 -17.86
CA PRO A 272 -24.28 -10.27 -18.14
C PRO A 272 -22.99 -11.04 -17.90
N ARG A 273 -22.05 -11.05 -18.85
CA ARG A 273 -20.80 -11.83 -18.76
C ARG A 273 -19.97 -11.51 -17.50
N PRO A 274 -19.17 -12.46 -16.98
CA PRO A 274 -18.23 -12.19 -15.90
C PRO A 274 -17.11 -11.24 -16.34
N VAL A 275 -16.42 -10.67 -15.35
CA VAL A 275 -15.12 -10.01 -15.58
C VAL A 275 -14.11 -11.10 -15.90
N ASN A 276 -13.48 -11.00 -17.09
CA ASN A 276 -12.47 -11.95 -17.52
C ASN A 276 -11.08 -11.50 -17.06
N ILE A 277 -10.47 -12.28 -16.16
CA ILE A 277 -9.14 -12.03 -15.60
C ILE A 277 -8.17 -13.09 -16.13
N ILE A 278 -7.19 -12.67 -16.91
CA ILE A 278 -6.10 -13.54 -17.35
C ILE A 278 -4.91 -13.34 -16.43
N ILE A 279 -4.34 -14.44 -15.95
CA ILE A 279 -3.11 -14.43 -15.17
C ILE A 279 -2.07 -15.24 -15.92
N LEU A 280 -0.96 -14.61 -16.30
CA LEU A 280 0.20 -15.27 -16.88
C LEU A 280 1.32 -15.29 -15.84
N GLY A 281 1.91 -16.44 -15.61
CA GLY A 281 2.93 -16.59 -14.57
C GLY A 281 3.66 -17.92 -14.63
N GLY A 282 4.66 -18.06 -13.76
CA GLY A 282 5.56 -19.20 -13.78
C GLY A 282 5.14 -20.35 -12.86
N SER A 283 6.14 -20.94 -12.19
CA SER A 283 5.99 -22.15 -11.36
C SER A 283 5.10 -21.93 -10.12
N LEU A 284 5.04 -20.72 -9.59
CA LEU A 284 4.15 -20.36 -8.48
C LEU A 284 2.69 -20.40 -8.93
N LEU A 285 2.43 -19.90 -10.13
CA LEU A 285 1.10 -19.92 -10.71
C LEU A 285 0.69 -21.34 -11.17
N GLN A 286 1.65 -22.20 -11.49
CA GLN A 286 1.43 -23.64 -11.65
C GLN A 286 1.02 -24.34 -10.34
N GLY A 287 1.34 -23.75 -9.17
CA GLY A 287 1.02 -24.27 -7.84
C GLY A 287 2.16 -25.03 -7.15
N THR A 288 3.41 -24.83 -7.58
CA THR A 288 4.59 -25.45 -6.96
C THR A 288 4.62 -25.16 -5.46
N ASN A 289 4.90 -26.19 -4.63
CA ASN A 289 4.89 -26.15 -3.17
C ASN A 289 3.57 -25.79 -2.45
N CYS A 290 2.52 -25.39 -3.16
CA CYS A 290 1.24 -25.03 -2.53
C CYS A 290 0.62 -26.16 -1.69
N ARG A 291 0.70 -27.41 -2.17
CA ARG A 291 0.11 -28.58 -1.49
C ARG A 291 0.99 -29.16 -0.38
N LYS A 292 2.20 -28.62 -0.18
CA LYS A 292 3.17 -29.22 0.75
C LYS A 292 2.61 -29.26 2.18
N VAL A 293 2.13 -28.13 2.68
CA VAL A 293 1.47 -28.01 3.99
C VAL A 293 0.30 -28.97 4.14
N ILE A 294 -0.53 -29.10 3.11
CA ILE A 294 -1.71 -29.98 3.12
C ILE A 294 -1.28 -31.43 3.33
N ARG A 295 -0.26 -31.88 2.60
CA ARG A 295 0.29 -33.23 2.73
C ARG A 295 0.99 -33.44 4.07
N ASP A 296 1.78 -32.47 4.52
CA ASP A 296 2.62 -32.60 5.71
C ASP A 296 1.78 -32.59 7.00
N LEU A 297 0.63 -31.91 7.00
CA LEU A 297 -0.37 -31.96 8.08
C LEU A 297 -1.34 -33.16 7.97
N GLY A 298 -1.25 -33.96 6.91
CA GLY A 298 -2.11 -35.12 6.70
C GLY A 298 -3.58 -34.77 6.41
N PHE A 299 -3.84 -33.58 5.88
CA PHE A 299 -5.20 -33.18 5.52
C PHE A 299 -5.72 -33.99 4.34
N ASN A 300 -6.97 -34.42 4.44
CA ASN A 300 -7.66 -35.11 3.34
C ASN A 300 -8.42 -34.08 2.47
N ILE A 301 -7.68 -33.15 1.87
CA ILE A 301 -8.22 -32.15 0.94
C ILE A 301 -7.87 -32.61 -0.48
N ASN A 302 -8.88 -32.95 -1.29
CA ASN A 302 -8.67 -33.27 -2.70
C ASN A 302 -8.60 -31.98 -3.52
N LEU A 303 -7.44 -31.32 -3.51
CA LEU A 303 -7.25 -30.04 -4.19
C LEU A 303 -6.25 -30.17 -5.33
N PRO A 304 -6.64 -30.30 -6.62
CA PRO A 304 -5.78 -30.26 -7.81
C PRO A 304 -4.64 -29.22 -7.73
N LEU A 305 -3.45 -29.53 -8.30
CA LEU A 305 -2.26 -28.66 -8.11
C LEU A 305 -2.53 -27.24 -8.62
N ARG A 306 -3.14 -27.16 -9.80
CA ARG A 306 -3.59 -25.92 -10.42
C ARG A 306 -4.65 -25.18 -9.61
N GLU A 307 -5.49 -25.90 -8.86
CA GLU A 307 -6.51 -25.30 -7.99
C GLU A 307 -5.93 -24.80 -6.66
N CYS A 308 -4.73 -25.26 -6.30
CA CYS A 308 -4.06 -24.80 -5.09
C CYS A 308 -3.41 -23.43 -5.28
N CYS A 309 -2.91 -23.10 -6.48
CA CYS A 309 -2.16 -21.88 -6.72
C CYS A 309 -2.97 -20.59 -6.43
N TRP A 310 -2.27 -19.48 -6.24
CA TRP A 310 -2.88 -18.20 -5.87
C TRP A 310 -3.85 -17.67 -6.93
N GLY A 311 -3.58 -17.92 -8.23
CA GLY A 311 -4.43 -17.45 -9.32
C GLY A 311 -5.82 -18.10 -9.30
N HIS A 312 -5.89 -19.42 -9.11
CA HIS A 312 -7.18 -20.09 -8.94
C HIS A 312 -7.89 -19.66 -7.66
N ARG A 313 -7.14 -19.54 -6.55
CA ARG A 313 -7.68 -19.04 -5.27
C ARG A 313 -8.31 -17.67 -5.41
N LEU A 314 -7.73 -16.77 -6.20
CA LEU A 314 -8.29 -15.44 -6.43
C LEU A 314 -9.71 -15.51 -7.01
N GLY A 315 -9.92 -16.33 -8.04
CA GLY A 315 -11.25 -16.49 -8.67
C GLY A 315 -12.27 -17.11 -7.73
N ALA A 316 -11.90 -18.20 -7.06
CA ALA A 316 -12.76 -18.85 -6.07
C ALA A 316 -13.11 -17.90 -4.91
N PHE A 317 -12.11 -17.19 -4.38
CA PHE A 317 -12.26 -16.21 -3.31
C PHE A 317 -13.21 -15.07 -3.68
N LEU A 318 -13.01 -14.43 -4.84
CA LEU A 318 -13.85 -13.32 -5.27
C LEU A 318 -15.30 -13.78 -5.47
N ASN A 319 -15.52 -14.89 -6.17
CA ASN A 319 -16.87 -15.39 -6.40
C ASN A 319 -17.58 -15.80 -5.10
N GLN A 320 -16.85 -16.37 -4.14
CA GLN A 320 -17.42 -16.74 -2.85
C GLN A 320 -17.67 -15.53 -1.94
N LEU A 321 -16.79 -14.52 -1.97
CA LEU A 321 -16.97 -13.28 -1.21
C LEU A 321 -18.24 -12.54 -1.61
N PHE A 322 -18.54 -12.50 -2.92
CA PHE A 322 -19.75 -11.88 -3.45
C PHE A 322 -20.94 -12.84 -3.58
N GLN A 323 -20.75 -14.13 -3.28
CA GLN A 323 -21.76 -15.19 -3.43
C GLN A 323 -22.39 -15.22 -4.84
N ALA A 324 -21.61 -14.84 -5.85
CA ALA A 324 -22.02 -14.75 -7.24
C ALA A 324 -20.82 -15.04 -8.15
N PRO A 325 -21.02 -15.68 -9.32
CA PRO A 325 -19.94 -15.98 -10.26
C PRO A 325 -19.49 -14.72 -11.03
N LEU A 326 -19.06 -13.67 -10.32
CA LEU A 326 -18.74 -12.35 -10.87
C LEU A 326 -17.52 -12.34 -11.78
N VAL A 327 -16.53 -13.17 -11.49
CA VAL A 327 -15.26 -13.21 -12.20
C VAL A 327 -15.00 -14.59 -12.78
N GLU A 328 -14.37 -14.60 -13.94
CA GLU A 328 -13.77 -15.77 -14.56
C GLU A 328 -12.26 -15.56 -14.58
N VAL A 329 -11.51 -16.47 -13.95
CA VAL A 329 -10.05 -16.37 -13.86
C VAL A 329 -9.42 -17.46 -14.72
N THR A 330 -8.82 -17.06 -15.83
CA THR A 330 -7.99 -17.95 -16.65
C THR A 330 -6.56 -17.92 -16.13
N ASN A 331 -6.16 -19.03 -15.53
CA ASN A 331 -4.80 -19.23 -15.05
C ASN A 331 -3.92 -19.90 -16.11
N ILE A 332 -2.89 -19.17 -16.59
CA ILE A 332 -1.88 -19.63 -17.54
C ILE A 332 -0.51 -19.69 -16.83
N GLY A 333 -0.37 -20.68 -15.94
CA GLY A 333 0.87 -20.97 -15.20
C GLY A 333 1.75 -22.02 -15.88
N VAL A 334 2.96 -21.64 -16.30
CA VAL A 334 3.95 -22.57 -16.88
C VAL A 334 5.26 -22.50 -16.10
N GLY A 335 5.65 -23.58 -15.42
CA GLY A 335 6.89 -23.61 -14.66
C GLY A 335 8.13 -23.39 -15.54
N GLY A 336 9.10 -22.62 -15.04
CA GLY A 336 10.37 -22.37 -15.73
C GLY A 336 10.30 -21.34 -16.86
N THR A 337 9.20 -20.61 -17.00
CA THR A 337 9.06 -19.51 -17.96
C THR A 337 9.02 -18.16 -17.25
N ASN A 338 9.33 -17.09 -17.97
CA ASN A 338 9.42 -15.71 -17.48
C ASN A 338 8.50 -14.77 -18.26
N THR A 339 8.54 -13.47 -17.96
CA THR A 339 7.71 -12.45 -18.61
C THR A 339 7.82 -12.46 -20.14
N ALA A 340 9.01 -12.70 -20.71
CA ALA A 340 9.18 -12.77 -22.16
C ALA A 340 8.31 -13.87 -22.79
N THR A 341 8.18 -15.03 -22.14
CA THR A 341 7.29 -16.10 -22.62
C THR A 341 5.83 -15.64 -22.61
N GLY A 342 5.40 -14.97 -21.52
CA GLY A 342 4.06 -14.37 -21.44
C GLY A 342 3.80 -13.36 -22.56
N THR A 343 4.80 -12.55 -22.92
CA THR A 343 4.72 -11.64 -24.07
C THR A 343 4.45 -12.38 -25.37
N LEU A 344 5.18 -13.47 -25.64
CA LEU A 344 5.00 -14.25 -26.88
C LEU A 344 3.62 -14.92 -26.95
N LEU A 345 3.07 -15.37 -25.82
CA LEU A 345 1.71 -15.92 -25.78
C LEU A 345 0.66 -14.89 -26.20
N ILE A 346 0.82 -13.63 -25.79
CA ILE A 346 -0.07 -12.53 -26.19
C ILE A 346 0.19 -12.16 -27.66
N GLN A 347 1.45 -11.97 -28.03
CA GLN A 347 1.85 -11.49 -29.36
C GLN A 347 1.45 -12.46 -30.48
N PHE A 348 1.51 -13.77 -30.23
CA PHE A 348 1.15 -14.81 -31.19
C PHE A 348 -0.26 -15.37 -30.99
N GLU A 349 -1.10 -14.70 -30.19
CA GLU A 349 -2.49 -15.09 -29.96
C GLU A 349 -2.66 -16.56 -29.48
N LEU A 350 -1.73 -17.03 -28.65
CA LEU A 350 -1.70 -18.40 -28.12
C LEU A 350 -2.49 -18.55 -26.81
N LEU A 351 -3.21 -17.50 -26.41
CA LEU A 351 -4.12 -17.58 -25.27
C LEU A 351 -5.30 -18.50 -25.61
N PRO A 352 -5.81 -19.29 -24.66
CA PRO A 352 -7.03 -20.07 -24.87
C PRO A 352 -8.16 -19.16 -25.37
N PRO A 353 -9.01 -19.59 -26.32
CA PRO A 353 -10.05 -18.73 -26.89
C PRO A 353 -10.95 -18.07 -25.83
N GLU A 354 -11.32 -18.80 -24.77
CA GLU A 354 -12.08 -18.29 -23.63
C GLU A 354 -11.39 -17.11 -22.92
N ALA A 355 -10.05 -17.14 -22.85
CA ALA A 355 -9.26 -16.07 -22.27
C ALA A 355 -9.05 -14.93 -23.28
N ALA A 356 -8.73 -15.26 -24.53
CA ALA A 356 -8.47 -14.30 -25.59
C ALA A 356 -9.70 -13.43 -25.91
N ASN A 357 -10.90 -13.97 -25.71
CA ASN A 357 -12.16 -13.27 -25.95
C ASN A 357 -12.45 -12.30 -24.81
N HIS A 358 -12.20 -11.01 -25.05
CA HIS A 358 -12.51 -9.89 -24.14
C HIS A 358 -11.78 -9.90 -22.78
N PRO A 359 -10.43 -9.91 -22.73
CA PRO A 359 -9.70 -9.74 -21.48
C PRO A 359 -10.04 -8.40 -20.84
N ASP A 360 -10.52 -8.38 -19.60
CA ASP A 360 -10.78 -7.13 -18.86
C ASP A 360 -9.61 -6.78 -17.93
N VAL A 361 -8.97 -7.80 -17.37
CA VAL A 361 -7.77 -7.66 -16.53
C VAL A 361 -6.72 -8.65 -17.01
N ILE A 362 -5.47 -8.19 -17.14
CA ILE A 362 -4.31 -9.05 -17.43
C ILE A 362 -3.28 -8.85 -16.33
N ILE A 363 -2.92 -9.94 -15.66
CA ILE A 363 -1.95 -9.95 -14.56
C ILE A 363 -0.66 -10.63 -15.00
N ASN A 364 0.45 -9.91 -14.91
CA ASN A 364 1.81 -10.47 -15.00
C ASN A 364 2.25 -10.95 -13.60
N GLY A 365 2.31 -12.26 -13.40
CA GLY A 365 2.80 -12.92 -12.19
C GLY A 365 4.07 -13.74 -12.44
N TYR A 366 5.06 -13.15 -13.13
CA TYR A 366 6.35 -13.79 -13.44
C TYR A 366 7.51 -13.31 -12.57
N SER A 367 7.30 -12.44 -11.58
CA SER A 367 8.39 -11.80 -10.84
C SER A 367 9.44 -12.80 -10.31
N THR A 368 9.01 -13.91 -9.72
CA THR A 368 9.93 -14.96 -9.25
C THR A 368 10.77 -15.60 -10.36
N ASN A 369 10.22 -15.74 -11.56
CA ASN A 369 10.94 -16.29 -12.71
C ASN A 369 11.79 -15.24 -13.45
N ASP A 370 11.34 -13.99 -13.45
CA ASP A 370 12.12 -12.86 -13.97
C ASP A 370 13.41 -12.67 -13.16
N MET A 371 13.36 -12.95 -11.86
CA MET A 371 14.54 -12.93 -10.98
C MET A 371 15.34 -14.24 -11.00
N HIS A 372 14.97 -15.24 -11.80
CA HIS A 372 15.65 -16.54 -11.83
C HIS A 372 17.07 -16.46 -12.42
N ALA A 373 17.97 -17.35 -12.01
CA ALA A 373 19.36 -17.42 -12.48
C ALA A 373 19.45 -17.59 -14.00
N TRP A 374 18.49 -18.25 -14.64
CA TRP A 374 18.45 -18.35 -16.11
C TRP A 374 18.18 -17.01 -16.79
N THR A 375 17.36 -16.15 -16.20
CA THR A 375 17.15 -14.79 -16.71
C THR A 375 18.41 -13.95 -16.51
N MET A 376 19.16 -14.17 -15.42
CA MET A 376 20.48 -13.57 -15.23
C MET A 376 21.48 -14.02 -16.30
N ASP A 377 21.51 -15.32 -16.60
CA ASP A 377 22.36 -15.87 -17.66
C ASP A 377 21.96 -15.26 -19.01
N GLU A 378 20.66 -15.18 -19.33
CA GLU A 378 20.15 -14.55 -20.56
C GLU A 378 20.57 -13.08 -20.67
N ALA A 379 20.45 -12.32 -19.58
CA ALA A 379 20.91 -10.93 -19.50
C ALA A 379 22.41 -10.84 -19.78
N ALA A 380 23.21 -11.69 -19.15
CA ALA A 380 24.66 -11.73 -19.34
C ALA A 380 25.05 -12.07 -20.80
N HIS A 381 24.38 -13.03 -21.44
CA HIS A 381 24.60 -13.35 -22.86
C HIS A 381 24.23 -12.18 -23.78
N SER A 382 23.32 -11.31 -23.35
CA SER A 382 22.88 -10.12 -24.08
C SER A 382 23.67 -8.85 -23.71
N ASN A 383 24.73 -8.96 -22.90
CA ASN A 383 25.47 -7.81 -22.33
C ASN A 383 24.58 -6.80 -21.59
N LEU A 384 23.53 -7.29 -20.93
CA LEU A 384 22.61 -6.50 -20.12
C LEU A 384 22.78 -6.83 -18.63
N THR A 385 22.42 -5.89 -17.77
CA THR A 385 22.18 -6.20 -16.35
C THR A 385 20.85 -6.94 -16.19
N LEU A 386 20.66 -7.63 -15.06
CA LEU A 386 19.37 -8.26 -14.75
C LEU A 386 18.23 -7.21 -14.75
N ALA A 387 18.45 -6.04 -14.14
CA ALA A 387 17.50 -4.93 -14.18
C ALA A 387 17.10 -4.56 -15.61
N ASP A 388 18.07 -4.41 -16.51
CA ASP A 388 17.80 -4.01 -17.89
C ASP A 388 17.02 -5.08 -18.65
N GLN A 389 17.36 -6.37 -18.46
CA GLN A 389 16.61 -7.47 -19.05
C GLN A 389 15.15 -7.49 -18.56
N ILE A 390 14.93 -7.37 -17.25
CA ILE A 390 13.57 -7.31 -16.67
C ILE A 390 12.80 -6.12 -17.23
N ARG A 391 13.44 -4.95 -17.38
CA ARG A 391 12.79 -3.78 -17.96
C ARG A 391 12.30 -4.06 -19.38
N VAL A 392 13.16 -4.62 -20.23
CA VAL A 392 12.81 -4.97 -21.62
C VAL A 392 11.64 -5.95 -21.65
N MET A 393 11.69 -7.00 -20.85
CA MET A 393 10.61 -8.00 -20.82
C MET A 393 9.27 -7.40 -20.35
N VAL A 394 9.27 -6.65 -19.25
CA VAL A 394 8.04 -6.08 -18.67
C VAL A 394 7.46 -4.97 -19.53
N GLU A 395 8.31 -4.14 -20.15
CA GLU A 395 7.87 -3.16 -21.13
C GLU A 395 7.17 -3.86 -22.31
N ASN A 396 7.81 -4.86 -22.90
CA ASN A 396 7.24 -5.59 -24.04
C ASN A 396 5.93 -6.27 -23.67
N PHE A 397 5.86 -6.90 -22.49
CA PHE A 397 4.62 -7.49 -21.98
C PHE A 397 3.50 -6.45 -21.87
N HIS A 398 3.77 -5.32 -21.21
CA HIS A 398 2.76 -4.29 -21.01
C HIS A 398 2.24 -3.72 -22.34
N ARG A 399 3.14 -3.44 -23.28
CA ARG A 399 2.76 -2.93 -24.61
C ARG A 399 1.88 -3.92 -25.36
N ASN A 400 2.26 -5.20 -25.39
CA ASN A 400 1.44 -6.24 -26.05
C ASN A 400 0.09 -6.45 -25.35
N ALA A 401 0.07 -6.51 -24.01
CA ALA A 401 -1.16 -6.65 -23.24
C ALA A 401 -2.14 -5.49 -23.47
N THR A 402 -1.63 -4.26 -23.58
CA THR A 402 -2.46 -3.07 -23.83
C THR A 402 -3.03 -3.06 -25.25
N LEU A 403 -2.27 -3.55 -26.23
CA LEU A 403 -2.66 -3.58 -27.65
C LEU A 403 -3.55 -4.77 -28.03
N LEU A 404 -3.72 -5.76 -27.14
CA LEU A 404 -4.45 -6.99 -27.43
C LEU A 404 -5.88 -6.73 -27.94
N ARG A 405 -6.57 -5.71 -27.42
CA ARG A 405 -7.92 -5.34 -27.91
C ARG A 405 -7.91 -4.51 -29.20
N THR A 406 -6.86 -3.73 -29.44
CA THR A 406 -6.74 -2.93 -30.68
C THR A 406 -6.64 -3.85 -31.90
N ALA A 407 -5.85 -4.93 -31.80
CA ALA A 407 -5.76 -5.93 -32.87
C ALA A 407 -7.11 -6.60 -33.17
N GLN A 408 -7.92 -6.88 -32.14
CA GLN A 408 -9.24 -7.50 -32.30
C GLN A 408 -10.29 -6.55 -32.91
N GLN A 409 -10.23 -5.25 -32.60
CA GLN A 409 -11.17 -4.25 -33.12
C GLN A 409 -11.05 -4.05 -34.63
N GLU A 410 -9.84 -4.14 -35.19
CA GLU A 410 -9.62 -4.03 -36.65
C GLU A 410 -10.36 -5.13 -37.43
N CYS A 411 -10.69 -6.27 -36.81
CA CYS A 411 -11.38 -7.39 -37.44
C CYS A 411 -12.92 -7.33 -37.36
N HIS A 412 -13.50 -6.49 -36.51
CA HIS A 412 -14.95 -6.44 -36.27
C HIS A 412 -15.49 -4.99 -36.25
N PRO A 413 -15.66 -4.34 -37.41
CA PRO A 413 -16.09 -2.95 -37.52
C PRO A 413 -17.50 -2.67 -36.95
N GLU A 414 -18.37 -3.68 -36.87
CA GLU A 414 -19.70 -3.53 -36.24
C GLU A 414 -19.66 -3.42 -34.71
N SER A 415 -18.50 -3.66 -34.09
CA SER A 415 -18.28 -3.52 -32.64
C SER A 415 -17.78 -2.13 -32.24
N GLU A 416 -18.17 -1.09 -32.99
CA GLU A 416 -17.80 0.34 -32.85
C GLU A 416 -17.99 0.95 -31.44
N LYS A 417 -18.53 0.21 -30.47
CA LYS A 417 -18.45 0.60 -29.06
C LYS A 417 -17.00 0.49 -28.60
N GLN A 418 -16.28 1.60 -28.73
CA GLN A 418 -14.96 1.89 -28.17
C GLN A 418 -14.70 1.12 -26.87
N GLN A 419 -14.09 -0.06 -26.96
CA GLN A 419 -13.75 -0.87 -25.80
C GLN A 419 -12.42 -0.38 -25.23
N SER A 420 -12.41 -0.02 -23.96
CA SER A 420 -11.19 0.35 -23.24
C SER A 420 -10.18 -0.80 -23.22
N PRO A 421 -8.87 -0.50 -23.21
CA PRO A 421 -7.82 -1.52 -23.05
C PRO A 421 -7.98 -2.25 -21.70
N PRO A 422 -7.51 -3.50 -21.59
CA PRO A 422 -7.56 -4.23 -20.33
C PRO A 422 -6.77 -3.51 -19.23
N LEU A 423 -7.19 -3.69 -17.98
CA LEU A 423 -6.39 -3.29 -16.83
C LEU A 423 -5.18 -4.22 -16.71
N VAL A 424 -3.98 -3.67 -16.93
CA VAL A 424 -2.72 -4.42 -16.75
C VAL A 424 -2.21 -4.25 -15.33
N VAL A 425 -1.96 -5.37 -14.65
CA VAL A 425 -1.42 -5.44 -13.30
C VAL A 425 -0.12 -6.24 -13.30
N TYR A 426 0.93 -5.72 -12.68
CA TYR A 426 2.13 -6.49 -12.36
C TYR A 426 2.10 -6.91 -10.89
N LEU A 427 2.31 -8.20 -10.62
CA LEU A 427 2.47 -8.74 -9.27
C LEU A 427 3.93 -9.09 -9.02
N ASP A 428 4.55 -8.37 -8.09
CA ASP A 428 5.81 -8.73 -7.46
C ASP A 428 5.57 -9.82 -6.39
N ASP A 429 5.65 -11.07 -6.83
CA ASP A 429 5.58 -12.27 -5.99
C ASP A 429 6.95 -12.81 -5.57
N TYR A 430 8.04 -12.10 -5.91
CA TYR A 430 9.39 -12.57 -5.64
C TYR A 430 9.83 -12.27 -4.21
N LEU A 431 10.04 -13.35 -3.45
CA LEU A 431 10.70 -13.33 -2.16
C LEU A 431 11.53 -14.60 -2.02
N GLY A 432 12.59 -14.66 -2.82
CA GLY A 432 13.48 -15.82 -2.94
C GLY A 432 14.92 -15.50 -2.56
N ASN A 433 15.77 -16.52 -2.68
CA ASN A 433 17.21 -16.41 -2.46
C ASN A 433 18.00 -16.69 -3.75
N GLU A 434 17.40 -16.40 -4.90
CA GLU A 434 18.07 -16.58 -6.18
C GLU A 434 19.27 -15.64 -6.30
N GLN A 435 19.08 -14.40 -5.86
CA GLN A 435 20.14 -13.48 -5.47
C GLN A 435 20.32 -13.60 -3.96
N ARG A 436 21.57 -13.62 -3.50
CA ARG A 436 21.85 -13.71 -2.06
C ARG A 436 21.82 -12.34 -1.41
N GLU A 437 22.24 -11.31 -2.13
CA GLU A 437 22.33 -9.94 -1.66
C GLU A 437 20.95 -9.28 -1.63
N ILE A 438 20.60 -8.64 -0.51
CA ILE A 438 19.29 -8.01 -0.33
C ILE A 438 19.04 -6.93 -1.39
N LEU A 439 20.05 -6.13 -1.72
CA LEU A 439 19.93 -5.14 -2.79
C LEU A 439 19.56 -5.77 -4.14
N SER A 440 20.21 -6.88 -4.47
CA SER A 440 19.99 -7.59 -5.73
C SER A 440 18.60 -8.24 -5.77
N THR A 441 18.09 -8.75 -4.64
CA THR A 441 16.71 -9.29 -4.61
C THR A 441 15.63 -8.23 -4.86
N MET A 442 15.92 -6.95 -4.57
CA MET A 442 14.99 -5.83 -4.76
C MET A 442 15.15 -5.10 -6.11
N GLU A 443 16.10 -5.51 -6.93
CA GLU A 443 16.43 -4.83 -8.18
C GLU A 443 15.30 -4.94 -9.22
N GLY A 444 14.67 -6.11 -9.32
CA GLY A 444 13.54 -6.36 -10.23
C GLY A 444 12.34 -5.48 -9.90
N SER A 445 11.88 -5.50 -8.64
CA SER A 445 10.73 -4.69 -8.20
C SER A 445 10.99 -3.19 -8.38
N SER A 446 12.18 -2.69 -8.05
CA SER A 446 12.57 -1.29 -8.27
C SER A 446 12.51 -0.88 -9.76
N SER A 447 12.97 -1.78 -10.64
CA SER A 447 12.93 -1.57 -12.08
C SER A 447 11.51 -1.55 -12.64
N VAL A 448 10.66 -2.47 -12.18
CA VAL A 448 9.25 -2.52 -12.61
C VAL A 448 8.46 -1.33 -12.09
N GLN A 449 8.68 -0.87 -10.86
CA GLN A 449 8.04 0.34 -10.34
C GLN A 449 8.37 1.58 -11.17
N THR A 450 9.62 1.67 -11.67
CA THR A 450 10.04 2.76 -12.56
C THR A 450 9.23 2.72 -13.86
N LEU A 451 9.10 1.54 -14.48
CA LEU A 451 8.29 1.36 -15.68
C LEU A 451 6.80 1.59 -15.43
N ALA A 452 6.27 1.12 -14.30
CA ALA A 452 4.87 1.27 -13.93
C ALA A 452 4.47 2.74 -13.79
N ARG A 453 5.36 3.59 -13.25
CA ARG A 453 5.17 5.05 -13.22
C ARG A 453 5.24 5.67 -14.62
N TYR A 454 6.15 5.18 -15.47
CA TYR A 454 6.35 5.70 -16.83
C TYR A 454 5.18 5.37 -17.77
N TYR A 455 4.72 4.12 -17.78
CA TYR A 455 3.59 3.67 -18.61
C TYR A 455 2.23 3.88 -17.95
N GLY A 456 2.19 3.98 -16.62
CA GLY A 456 0.95 4.17 -15.88
C GLY A 456 0.13 2.89 -15.72
N PHE A 457 0.78 1.75 -15.47
CA PHE A 457 0.10 0.50 -15.09
C PHE A 457 0.19 0.24 -13.58
N THR A 458 -0.69 -0.63 -13.09
CA THR A 458 -0.75 -0.97 -11.66
C THR A 458 0.35 -1.96 -11.33
N SER A 459 1.12 -1.69 -10.28
CA SER A 459 2.08 -2.63 -9.72
C SER A 459 1.74 -2.88 -8.25
N VAL A 460 1.74 -4.16 -7.87
CA VAL A 460 1.42 -4.63 -6.52
C VAL A 460 2.52 -5.58 -6.05
N SER A 461 2.83 -5.60 -4.75
CA SER A 461 3.89 -6.45 -4.20
C SER A 461 3.38 -7.30 -3.04
N TYR A 462 3.43 -8.62 -3.22
CA TYR A 462 3.29 -9.57 -2.12
C TYR A 462 4.50 -9.48 -1.20
N ALA A 463 5.70 -9.36 -1.77
CA ALA A 463 6.93 -9.33 -1.02
C ALA A 463 6.92 -8.20 0.03
N ASP A 464 6.50 -6.98 -0.33
CA ASP A 464 6.43 -5.84 0.60
C ASP A 464 5.47 -6.05 1.79
N VAL A 465 4.49 -6.94 1.67
CA VAL A 465 3.58 -7.27 2.77
C VAL A 465 4.29 -8.10 3.85
N VAL A 466 5.18 -9.01 3.46
CA VAL A 466 5.74 -10.04 4.37
C VAL A 466 7.25 -9.95 4.59
N ARG A 467 7.96 -9.12 3.81
CA ARG A 467 9.43 -9.11 3.75
C ARG A 467 10.11 -8.92 5.10
N ASP A 468 9.58 -8.08 5.97
CA ASP A 468 10.17 -7.84 7.29
C ASP A 468 10.09 -9.05 8.22
N TRP A 469 9.03 -9.86 8.15
CA TRP A 469 8.98 -11.13 8.87
C TRP A 469 10.00 -12.13 8.33
N VAL A 470 10.08 -12.25 7.00
CA VAL A 470 11.05 -13.14 6.37
C VAL A 470 12.48 -12.70 6.66
N TYR A 471 12.77 -11.41 6.62
CA TYR A 471 14.12 -10.88 6.89
C TYR A 471 14.43 -10.89 8.40
N GLY A 472 13.42 -10.70 9.26
CA GLY A 472 13.57 -10.79 10.71
C GLY A 472 13.81 -12.20 11.22
N ASP A 473 13.29 -13.21 10.50
CA ASP A 473 13.48 -14.63 10.78
C ASP A 473 13.43 -15.46 9.49
N THR A 474 14.56 -15.61 8.79
CA THR A 474 14.63 -16.41 7.55
C THR A 474 14.36 -17.89 7.75
N HIS A 475 14.19 -18.36 8.99
CA HIS A 475 13.80 -19.73 9.31
C HIS A 475 12.29 -19.92 9.47
N GLU A 476 11.49 -18.85 9.40
CA GLU A 476 10.03 -18.99 9.27
C GLU A 476 9.71 -19.67 7.94
N SER A 477 8.56 -20.34 7.81
CA SER A 477 8.22 -21.14 6.62
C SER A 477 6.79 -20.93 6.12
N TRP A 478 6.08 -19.93 6.64
CA TRP A 478 4.75 -19.58 6.17
C TRP A 478 4.84 -18.73 4.90
N PHE A 479 5.81 -17.83 4.84
CA PHE A 479 6.00 -16.89 3.73
C PHE A 479 7.26 -17.18 2.92
N SER A 480 8.28 -17.77 3.56
CA SER A 480 9.50 -18.20 2.92
C SER A 480 9.39 -19.61 2.35
N PRO A 481 10.31 -19.98 1.44
CA PRO A 481 10.55 -21.36 1.09
C PRO A 481 11.18 -22.16 2.25
N GLU A 482 10.44 -23.11 2.79
CA GLU A 482 10.92 -24.06 3.82
C GLU A 482 12.21 -24.81 3.39
N GLY A 483 12.41 -24.96 2.09
CA GLY A 483 13.60 -25.59 1.51
C GLY A 483 14.90 -24.85 1.76
N TRP A 484 14.88 -23.59 2.24
CA TRP A 484 16.09 -22.83 2.54
C TRP A 484 17.00 -23.53 3.54
N TYR A 485 16.44 -24.15 4.58
CA TYR A 485 17.21 -24.79 5.64
C TYR A 485 16.83 -26.27 5.78
N PRO A 486 17.32 -27.16 4.88
CA PRO A 486 16.91 -28.56 4.83
C PRO A 486 17.24 -29.34 6.12
N LYS A 487 18.20 -28.84 6.93
CA LYS A 487 18.48 -29.35 8.27
C LYS A 487 18.61 -28.18 9.23
N LYS A 488 18.29 -28.42 10.50
CA LYS A 488 18.58 -27.44 11.56
C LYS A 488 20.08 -27.10 11.53
N ASN A 489 20.40 -25.81 11.45
CA ASN A 489 21.76 -25.27 11.35
C ASN A 489 22.51 -25.60 10.03
N SER A 490 21.82 -25.99 8.95
CA SER A 490 22.46 -26.04 7.63
C SER A 490 22.64 -24.64 7.05
N ALA A 491 23.57 -24.48 6.11
CA ALA A 491 23.61 -23.29 5.27
C ALA A 491 22.32 -23.16 4.46
N MET A 492 21.94 -21.92 4.11
CA MET A 492 20.80 -21.66 3.25
C MET A 492 21.07 -22.23 1.85
N VAL A 493 20.16 -23.06 1.33
CA VAL A 493 20.22 -23.59 -0.04
C VAL A 493 19.22 -22.87 -0.94
N ARG A 494 19.51 -22.87 -2.25
CA ARG A 494 18.66 -22.24 -3.26
C ARG A 494 17.28 -22.89 -3.30
N GLU A 495 16.26 -22.10 -3.05
CA GLU A 495 14.85 -22.46 -3.21
C GLU A 495 14.05 -21.16 -3.35
N ILE A 496 13.14 -21.11 -4.31
CA ILE A 496 12.37 -19.90 -4.66
C ILE A 496 10.87 -20.09 -4.46
N HIS A 497 10.41 -21.31 -4.16
CA HIS A 497 9.00 -21.62 -4.09
C HIS A 497 8.50 -21.65 -2.64
N PRO A 498 7.85 -20.59 -2.15
CA PRO A 498 7.25 -20.57 -0.83
C PRO A 498 6.06 -21.54 -0.72
N GLN A 499 5.58 -21.74 0.50
CA GLN A 499 4.50 -22.67 0.80
C GLN A 499 3.09 -22.08 0.58
N LEU A 500 2.07 -22.80 1.06
CA LEU A 500 0.66 -22.43 1.01
C LEU A 500 0.35 -21.03 1.55
N GLY A 501 1.06 -20.55 2.58
CA GLY A 501 0.83 -19.24 3.17
C GLY A 501 0.99 -18.10 2.14
N MET A 502 2.04 -18.16 1.32
CA MET A 502 2.21 -17.25 0.20
C MET A 502 1.02 -17.31 -0.77
N HIS A 503 0.57 -18.50 -1.17
CA HIS A 503 -0.50 -18.61 -2.17
C HIS A 503 -1.84 -18.01 -1.71
N ILE A 504 -2.14 -18.14 -0.41
CA ILE A 504 -3.32 -17.52 0.18
C ILE A 504 -3.16 -16.00 0.21
N VAL A 505 -2.02 -15.52 0.72
CA VAL A 505 -1.78 -14.08 0.90
C VAL A 505 -1.62 -13.36 -0.43
N ALA A 506 -1.01 -13.95 -1.45
CA ALA A 506 -0.89 -13.36 -2.79
C ALA A 506 -2.28 -13.14 -3.43
N ALA A 507 -3.22 -14.09 -3.25
CA ALA A 507 -4.61 -13.91 -3.69
C ALA A 507 -5.28 -12.74 -2.97
N TRP A 508 -5.07 -12.60 -1.66
CA TRP A 508 -5.57 -11.45 -0.89
C TRP A 508 -4.91 -10.13 -1.28
N VAL A 509 -3.61 -10.13 -1.57
CA VAL A 509 -2.89 -8.94 -2.03
C VAL A 509 -3.50 -8.43 -3.33
N VAL A 510 -3.75 -9.31 -4.31
CA VAL A 510 -4.39 -8.91 -5.57
C VAL A 510 -5.82 -8.42 -5.30
N ALA A 511 -6.63 -9.16 -4.54
CA ALA A 511 -8.00 -8.77 -4.24
C ALA A 511 -8.09 -7.43 -3.48
N TYR A 512 -7.22 -7.21 -2.49
CA TYR A 512 -7.11 -5.95 -1.76
C TYR A 512 -6.75 -4.80 -2.70
N ASN A 513 -5.84 -5.01 -3.66
CA ASN A 513 -5.49 -3.96 -4.61
C ASN A 513 -6.59 -3.69 -5.64
N LEU A 514 -7.37 -4.70 -6.05
CA LEU A 514 -8.58 -4.45 -6.87
C LEU A 514 -9.61 -3.60 -6.09
N LEU A 515 -9.79 -3.88 -4.81
CA LEU A 515 -10.59 -3.04 -3.91
C LEU A 515 -9.96 -1.64 -3.76
N HIS A 516 -8.63 -1.55 -3.68
CA HIS A 516 -7.91 -0.29 -3.59
C HIS A 516 -8.19 0.58 -4.81
N LEU A 517 -7.99 0.05 -6.01
CA LEU A 517 -8.34 0.70 -7.27
C LEU A 517 -9.79 1.15 -7.30
N THR A 518 -10.72 0.31 -6.83
CA THR A 518 -12.15 0.65 -6.77
C THR A 518 -12.42 1.85 -5.86
N THR A 519 -11.94 1.78 -4.61
CA THR A 519 -12.15 2.85 -3.62
C THR A 519 -11.45 4.16 -4.04
N THR A 520 -10.25 4.07 -4.62
CA THR A 520 -9.53 5.22 -5.17
C THR A 520 -10.29 5.81 -6.36
N TYR A 521 -10.73 4.99 -7.32
CA TYR A 521 -11.52 5.44 -8.47
C TYR A 521 -12.75 6.22 -8.02
N CYS A 522 -13.52 5.67 -7.08
CA CYS A 522 -14.68 6.35 -6.54
C CYS A 522 -14.30 7.65 -5.81
N SER A 523 -13.16 7.69 -5.12
CA SER A 523 -12.69 8.91 -4.43
C SER A 523 -12.20 10.02 -5.36
N LEU A 524 -11.83 9.69 -6.60
CA LEU A 524 -11.42 10.68 -7.61
C LEU A 524 -12.59 11.48 -8.16
N GLU A 525 -13.83 11.02 -7.94
CA GLU A 525 -14.98 11.72 -8.46
C GLU A 525 -15.14 13.12 -7.80
N PRO A 526 -15.44 14.19 -8.56
CA PRO A 526 -15.42 15.58 -8.07
C PRO A 526 -16.47 15.98 -7.01
N TRP A 527 -17.17 15.04 -6.39
CA TRP A 527 -18.39 15.29 -5.60
C TRP A 527 -18.28 16.30 -4.46
N ARG A 528 -17.09 16.79 -4.10
CA ARG A 528 -16.91 17.93 -3.18
C ARG A 528 -15.71 18.82 -3.52
N ARG A 529 -15.83 19.60 -4.59
CA ARG A 529 -15.57 21.04 -4.46
C ARG A 529 -16.89 21.74 -4.24
N VAL A 530 -17.54 21.46 -3.10
CA VAL A 530 -18.43 22.47 -2.53
C VAL A 530 -17.47 23.54 -2.00
N ASP A 531 -17.51 24.72 -2.59
CA ASP A 531 -16.63 25.88 -2.34
C ASP A 531 -16.67 26.44 -0.90
N ASP A 532 -17.21 25.71 0.07
CA ASP A 532 -17.44 26.19 1.44
C ASP A 532 -16.37 25.66 2.40
N GLY A 533 -15.22 26.34 2.46
CA GLY A 533 -14.44 26.59 3.69
C GLY A 533 -13.86 25.42 4.50
N LEU A 534 -14.05 24.15 4.12
CA LEU A 534 -13.71 22.99 4.95
C LEU A 534 -12.28 22.43 4.75
N ALA A 535 -11.30 23.30 4.50
CA ALA A 535 -9.92 22.89 4.27
C ALA A 535 -9.25 22.29 5.53
N SER A 536 -9.75 22.53 6.75
CA SER A 536 -9.15 22.02 7.99
C SER A 536 -9.63 20.65 8.44
N ALA A 537 -10.69 20.08 7.84
CA ALA A 537 -11.27 18.80 8.27
C ALA A 537 -10.74 17.58 7.49
N LYS A 538 -9.95 17.80 6.44
CA LYS A 538 -9.46 16.71 5.57
C LYS A 538 -8.34 15.89 6.22
N ASP A 539 -7.46 16.51 7.01
CA ASP A 539 -6.34 15.81 7.65
C ASP A 539 -6.82 14.92 8.83
N ASP A 540 -7.86 15.35 9.55
CA ASP A 540 -8.43 14.56 10.64
C ASP A 540 -9.13 13.27 10.16
N ILE A 541 -9.77 13.27 8.99
CA ILE A 541 -10.54 12.10 8.50
C ILE A 541 -9.63 10.92 8.13
N LEU A 542 -8.48 11.20 7.49
CA LEU A 542 -7.52 10.15 7.12
C LEU A 542 -6.84 9.55 8.36
N GLN A 543 -6.44 10.41 9.31
CA GLN A 543 -5.85 9.97 10.58
C GLN A 543 -6.87 9.16 11.40
N HIS A 544 -8.12 9.61 11.47
CA HIS A 544 -9.18 8.90 12.18
C HIS A 544 -9.54 7.56 11.53
N SER A 545 -9.50 7.46 10.20
CA SER A 545 -9.69 6.17 9.50
C SER A 545 -8.59 5.17 9.86
N TYR A 546 -7.33 5.63 9.97
CA TYR A 546 -6.21 4.78 10.37
C TYR A 546 -6.34 4.30 11.83
N ASP A 547 -6.64 5.21 12.76
CA ASP A 547 -6.80 4.90 14.18
C ASP A 547 -8.03 4.02 14.45
N THR A 548 -9.13 4.24 13.73
CA THR A 548 -10.35 3.41 13.81
C THR A 548 -10.08 2.01 13.29
N THR A 549 -9.31 1.87 12.20
CA THR A 549 -8.90 0.55 11.68
C THR A 549 -8.09 -0.24 12.71
N ARG A 550 -7.18 0.44 13.43
CA ARG A 550 -6.41 -0.16 14.52
C ARG A 550 -7.28 -0.55 15.73
N GLN A 551 -8.34 0.21 16.01
CA GLN A 551 -9.28 -0.09 17.09
C GLN A 551 -10.36 -1.12 16.72
N ALA A 552 -10.63 -1.34 15.42
CA ALA A 552 -11.61 -2.30 14.90
C ALA A 552 -11.07 -3.75 14.75
N LEU A 553 -9.81 -4.00 15.10
CA LEU A 553 -9.21 -5.33 15.23
C LEU A 553 -9.91 -6.33 16.19
N PRO A 554 -10.90 -6.01 17.06
CA PRO A 554 -11.63 -7.02 17.83
C PRO A 554 -12.49 -8.00 17.01
N GLN A 555 -12.70 -7.78 15.71
CA GLN A 555 -13.45 -8.69 14.83
C GLN A 555 -12.56 -9.68 14.06
N LEU A 556 -11.36 -9.98 14.57
CA LEU A 556 -10.53 -11.03 13.99
C LEU A 556 -11.28 -12.37 14.01
N PRO A 557 -11.17 -13.19 12.95
CA PRO A 557 -11.80 -14.52 12.94
C PRO A 557 -11.41 -15.32 14.18
N ALA A 558 -12.40 -15.86 14.87
CA ALA A 558 -12.18 -16.67 16.06
C ALA A 558 -11.44 -17.95 15.67
N LEU A 559 -10.37 -18.28 16.39
CA LEU A 559 -9.67 -19.55 16.23
C LEU A 559 -10.55 -20.66 16.82
N ARG A 560 -10.62 -21.82 16.15
CA ARG A 560 -11.26 -23.02 16.71
C ARG A 560 -10.45 -23.60 17.87
N GLY A 561 -9.18 -23.19 17.99
CA GLY A 561 -8.27 -23.65 19.04
C GLY A 561 -7.61 -24.97 18.68
N ASP A 562 -7.74 -25.39 17.42
CA ASP A 562 -7.19 -26.66 16.95
C ASP A 562 -5.75 -26.46 16.48
N THR A 563 -4.86 -26.34 17.46
CA THR A 563 -3.43 -26.11 17.21
C THR A 563 -2.76 -27.24 16.43
N GLN A 564 -3.38 -28.42 16.33
CA GLN A 564 -2.86 -29.54 15.54
C GLN A 564 -2.83 -29.23 14.04
N PHE A 565 -3.66 -28.28 13.59
CA PHE A 565 -3.86 -27.96 12.18
C PHE A 565 -3.19 -26.66 11.73
N VAL A 566 -2.33 -26.10 12.56
CA VAL A 566 -1.50 -24.93 12.23
C VAL A 566 -0.10 -25.42 11.89
N PRO A 567 0.42 -25.17 10.66
CA PRO A 567 1.77 -25.58 10.31
C PRO A 567 2.80 -24.89 11.20
N GLY A 568 3.91 -25.60 11.46
CA GLY A 568 5.07 -25.01 12.12
C GLY A 568 5.67 -23.85 11.32
N GLY A 569 6.69 -23.20 11.87
CA GLY A 569 7.40 -22.12 11.18
C GLY A 569 6.61 -20.81 11.06
N LYS A 570 5.66 -20.57 11.98
CA LYS A 570 4.97 -19.27 12.07
C LYS A 570 6.00 -18.13 12.23
N PRO A 571 5.87 -17.04 11.47
CA PRO A 571 6.79 -15.91 11.56
C PRO A 571 6.78 -15.32 12.97
N LYS A 572 7.98 -15.04 13.48
CA LYS A 572 8.14 -14.25 14.70
C LYS A 572 7.91 -12.77 14.40
N PRO A 573 7.51 -11.96 15.39
CA PRO A 573 7.59 -10.51 15.24
C PRO A 573 9.00 -10.10 14.77
N PRO A 574 9.12 -9.15 13.84
CA PRO A 574 10.43 -8.69 13.39
C PRO A 574 11.19 -8.08 14.57
N PRO A 575 12.54 -8.13 14.59
CA PRO A 575 13.33 -7.52 15.64
C PRO A 575 13.02 -6.02 15.82
N ASN A 576 13.06 -5.53 17.06
CA ASN A 576 12.76 -4.13 17.36
C ASN A 576 13.79 -3.19 16.73
N GLY A 577 13.35 -2.05 16.20
CA GLY A 577 14.24 -1.04 15.61
C GLY A 577 14.28 -1.11 14.09
N LEU A 578 15.26 -0.42 13.50
CA LEU A 578 15.43 -0.39 12.06
C LEU A 578 16.06 -1.70 11.56
N PRO A 579 15.74 -2.17 10.35
CA PRO A 579 16.50 -3.22 9.70
C PRO A 579 17.99 -2.83 9.56
N PRO A 580 18.90 -3.81 9.42
CA PRO A 580 20.31 -3.55 9.19
C PRO A 580 20.54 -2.59 8.04
N ARG A 581 21.65 -1.85 8.10
CA ARG A 581 22.03 -0.96 7.01
C ARG A 581 22.12 -1.75 5.71
N LEU A 582 21.39 -1.29 4.71
CA LEU A 582 21.43 -1.88 3.37
C LEU A 582 22.80 -1.61 2.71
N THR A 583 23.60 -2.66 2.54
CA THR A 583 24.89 -2.62 1.84
C THR A 583 24.89 -3.61 0.66
N GLN A 584 25.93 -3.57 -0.18
CA GLN A 584 26.08 -4.51 -1.30
C GLN A 584 26.32 -5.94 -0.82
N GLU A 585 26.84 -6.10 0.40
CA GLU A 585 27.23 -7.39 0.99
C GLU A 585 26.17 -7.95 1.95
N LEU A 586 25.16 -7.15 2.35
CA LEU A 586 24.09 -7.64 3.21
C LEU A 586 23.32 -8.73 2.48
N SER A 587 23.46 -9.96 2.98
CA SER A 587 22.87 -11.15 2.39
C SER A 587 21.60 -11.60 3.11
N LEU A 588 20.77 -12.36 2.42
CA LEU A 588 19.62 -13.05 3.00
C LEU A 588 20.04 -14.09 4.04
N ASP A 589 21.25 -14.65 3.91
CA ASP A 589 21.80 -15.62 4.87
C ASP A 589 22.08 -14.96 6.24
N ASP A 590 22.44 -13.67 6.23
CA ASP A 590 22.92 -12.96 7.41
C ASP A 590 21.91 -11.95 7.97
N ILE A 591 20.92 -11.49 7.18
CA ILE A 591 20.05 -10.38 7.56
C ILE A 591 19.32 -10.58 8.89
N SER A 592 18.80 -11.78 9.17
CA SER A 592 18.10 -12.03 10.45
C SER A 592 19.04 -11.93 11.64
N ARG A 593 20.27 -12.44 11.50
CA ARG A 593 21.29 -12.36 12.55
C ARG A 593 21.72 -10.91 12.75
N SER A 594 22.07 -10.21 11.68
CA SER A 594 22.46 -8.80 11.73
C SER A 594 21.37 -7.92 12.34
N TRP A 595 20.10 -8.18 12.00
CA TRP A 595 18.99 -7.42 12.55
C TRP A 595 18.85 -7.67 14.06
N GLN A 596 18.91 -8.93 14.49
CA GLN A 596 18.84 -9.27 15.91
C GLN A 596 20.02 -8.68 16.72
N GLU A 597 21.24 -8.69 16.16
CA GLU A 597 22.43 -8.11 16.77
C GLU A 597 22.31 -6.58 16.91
N GLU A 598 21.88 -5.88 15.87
CA GLU A 598 21.67 -4.42 15.90
C GLU A 598 20.52 -4.03 16.85
N SER A 599 19.41 -4.77 16.84
CA SER A 599 18.29 -4.58 17.78
C SER A 599 18.72 -4.79 19.24
N SER A 600 19.57 -5.78 19.49
CA SER A 600 20.10 -6.09 20.82
C SER A 600 21.14 -5.04 21.28
N ALA A 601 21.93 -4.49 20.35
CA ALA A 601 22.83 -3.39 20.62
C ALA A 601 22.06 -2.08 20.91
N GLY A 602 20.94 -1.85 20.21
CA GLY A 602 20.07 -0.68 20.39
C GLY A 602 19.22 -0.71 21.65
N THR A 603 18.97 -1.88 22.24
CA THR A 603 18.19 -2.03 23.48
C THR A 603 18.94 -1.62 24.75
N LEU A 604 20.19 -1.19 24.66
CA LEU A 604 20.84 -0.38 25.71
C LEU A 604 20.17 0.99 25.91
N TRP A 605 19.31 1.41 24.97
CA TRP A 605 18.36 2.50 25.17
C TRP A 605 17.07 1.96 25.78
N GLU A 606 17.15 1.25 26.92
CA GLU A 606 15.94 1.05 27.71
C GLU A 606 15.40 2.44 28.07
N PRO A 607 14.11 2.71 27.86
CA PRO A 607 13.46 3.89 28.38
C PRO A 607 13.37 3.71 29.89
N SER A 608 14.49 3.88 30.59
CA SER A 608 14.42 4.22 32.01
C SER A 608 13.52 5.45 32.09
N ASP A 609 12.59 5.49 33.04
CA ASP A 609 11.64 6.59 33.29
C ASP A 609 12.28 7.98 33.51
N ARG A 610 13.58 8.12 33.24
CA ARG A 610 14.32 9.37 33.17
C ARG A 610 13.97 10.06 31.86
N VAL A 611 13.21 11.14 31.99
CA VAL A 611 13.25 12.36 31.15
C VAL A 611 14.24 12.16 30.01
N CYS A 612 13.74 11.89 28.78
CA CYS A 612 14.58 11.65 27.61
C CYS A 612 15.80 12.55 27.69
N PRO A 613 17.00 12.04 28.05
CA PRO A 613 18.17 12.88 28.14
C PRO A 613 18.33 13.40 26.73
N VAL A 614 18.01 14.68 26.53
CA VAL A 614 18.07 15.32 25.24
C VAL A 614 19.45 14.96 24.71
N PRO A 615 19.56 14.14 23.64
CA PRO A 615 20.80 13.53 23.24
C PRO A 615 21.82 14.64 23.20
N ALA A 616 22.85 14.53 24.06
CA ALA A 616 23.65 15.66 24.42
C ALA A 616 24.20 16.29 23.13
N LYS A 617 23.75 17.52 22.85
CA LYS A 617 24.03 18.22 21.61
C LYS A 617 25.53 18.19 21.34
N CYS A 618 25.91 18.10 20.06
CA CYS A 618 27.29 18.26 19.64
C CYS A 618 27.87 19.53 20.29
N PRO A 619 29.00 19.45 21.02
CA PRO A 619 29.63 20.63 21.63
C PRO A 619 29.87 21.76 20.63
N PHE A 620 30.08 21.39 19.37
CA PHE A 620 30.07 22.31 18.26
C PHE A 620 29.27 21.73 17.10
N ALA A 621 28.33 22.49 16.56
CA ALA A 621 27.63 22.14 15.33
C ALA A 621 27.14 23.41 14.65
N TRP A 622 27.64 23.64 13.44
CA TRP A 622 27.20 24.71 12.56
C TRP A 622 27.05 24.17 11.16
N VAL A 623 25.94 24.49 10.50
CA VAL A 623 25.74 24.24 9.07
C VAL A 623 25.11 25.49 8.49
N SER A 624 25.62 25.95 7.36
CA SER A 624 25.13 27.13 6.65
C SER A 624 23.62 27.07 6.46
N ARG A 625 22.94 28.17 6.79
CA ARG A 625 21.48 28.34 6.72
C ARG A 625 20.66 27.46 7.68
N ILE A 626 21.29 26.66 8.52
CA ILE A 626 20.63 25.98 9.63
C ILE A 626 20.90 26.81 10.88
N ARG A 627 19.83 27.38 11.45
CA ARG A 627 19.93 28.14 12.70
C ARG A 627 20.52 27.25 13.78
N VAL A 628 21.75 27.53 14.18
CA VAL A 628 22.33 26.98 15.39
C VAL A 628 21.52 27.53 16.57
N ALA A 629 21.28 26.71 17.59
CA ALA A 629 20.67 27.21 18.82
C ALA A 629 21.45 28.45 19.31
N PRO A 630 20.75 29.52 19.74
CA PRO A 630 21.39 30.78 20.08
C PRO A 630 22.51 30.55 21.08
N HIS A 631 23.70 31.10 20.81
CA HIS A 631 24.80 31.04 21.76
C HIS A 631 24.35 31.80 23.02
N PRO A 632 24.48 31.22 24.23
CA PRO A 632 23.90 31.79 25.47
C PRO A 632 24.46 33.16 25.89
N HIS A 633 25.41 33.71 25.12
CA HIS A 633 26.06 34.99 25.39
C HIS A 633 25.81 36.05 24.32
N ILE A 634 25.05 35.75 23.26
CA ILE A 634 24.71 36.72 22.21
C ILE A 634 23.25 37.16 22.42
N PRO A 635 22.98 38.47 22.61
CA PRO A 635 21.61 38.97 22.75
C PRO A 635 20.75 38.69 21.50
N ASP A 636 19.50 38.28 21.69
CA ASP A 636 18.54 37.99 20.61
C ASP A 636 18.40 39.13 19.57
N SER A 637 18.64 40.38 19.99
CA SER A 637 18.58 41.54 19.11
C SER A 637 19.64 41.52 17.99
N GLN A 638 20.78 40.86 18.20
CA GLN A 638 21.87 40.70 17.23
C GLN A 638 21.67 39.49 16.29
N HIS A 639 20.74 38.58 16.60
CA HIS A 639 20.43 37.40 15.77
C HIS A 639 19.65 37.72 14.49
N ARG A 640 19.30 38.98 14.22
CA ARG A 640 18.50 39.37 13.04
C ARG A 640 19.28 39.32 11.71
N LYS A 641 20.61 39.25 11.72
CA LYS A 641 21.43 39.03 10.51
C LYS A 641 22.23 37.73 10.69
N GLU A 642 21.85 36.72 9.94
CA GLU A 642 22.39 35.35 10.03
C GLU A 642 23.92 35.31 9.89
N ASP A 643 24.50 36.13 9.00
CA ASP A 643 25.96 36.21 8.80
C ASP A 643 26.70 36.73 10.04
N VAL A 644 26.11 37.65 10.79
CA VAL A 644 26.71 38.20 12.02
C VAL A 644 26.69 37.17 13.14
N ALA A 645 25.56 36.46 13.29
CA ALA A 645 25.44 35.39 14.27
C ALA A 645 26.40 34.22 13.97
N ASN A 646 26.52 33.83 12.70
CA ASN A 646 27.45 32.79 12.25
C ASN A 646 28.91 33.21 12.47
N SER A 647 29.26 34.44 12.12
CA SER A 647 30.61 34.98 12.33
C SER A 647 30.97 35.03 13.80
N ALA A 648 30.06 35.50 14.66
CA ALA A 648 30.26 35.51 16.11
C ALA A 648 30.41 34.09 16.69
N TYR A 649 29.61 33.13 16.22
CA TYR A 649 29.71 31.73 16.64
C TYR A 649 31.10 31.15 16.33
N TRP A 650 31.58 31.28 15.09
CA TRP A 650 32.92 30.81 14.71
C TRP A 650 34.03 31.56 15.43
N LYS A 651 33.90 32.88 15.60
CA LYS A 651 34.89 33.71 16.31
C LYS A 651 35.03 33.30 17.78
N GLY A 652 33.96 32.82 18.42
CA GLY A 652 34.01 32.27 19.78
C GLY A 652 34.83 30.99 19.91
N HIS A 653 35.08 30.29 18.81
CA HIS A 653 35.85 29.03 18.77
C HIS A 653 37.17 29.12 18.00
N ALA A 654 37.41 30.20 17.24
CA ALA A 654 38.62 30.38 16.48
C ALA A 654 39.77 30.92 17.35
N LEU A 655 40.93 30.25 17.29
CA LEU A 655 42.15 30.65 18.00
C LEU A 655 42.99 31.67 17.21
N SER A 656 42.86 31.67 15.89
CA SER A 656 43.49 32.64 14.99
C SER A 656 42.50 33.74 14.63
N ASP A 657 43.01 34.91 14.22
CA ASP A 657 42.18 36.00 13.70
C ASP A 657 41.20 35.49 12.62
N PHE A 658 39.92 35.45 12.97
CA PHE A 658 38.81 35.07 12.11
C PHE A 658 37.95 36.30 11.84
N GLY A 659 37.66 36.56 10.55
CA GLY A 659 36.92 37.74 10.10
C GLY A 659 37.82 38.79 9.44
N GLY A 660 37.35 39.33 8.32
CA GLY A 660 38.12 40.16 7.38
C GLY A 660 38.58 41.53 7.88
N ASP A 661 38.35 41.87 9.15
CA ASP A 661 38.70 43.19 9.72
C ASP A 661 40.17 43.29 10.15
N SER A 662 40.90 42.15 10.18
CA SER A 662 42.33 42.14 10.43
C SER A 662 43.09 41.67 9.19
N ASP A 663 44.17 42.38 8.85
CA ASP A 663 45.10 42.00 7.77
C ASP A 663 45.71 40.60 7.98
N ASN A 664 45.61 40.05 9.20
CA ASN A 664 46.10 38.73 9.55
C ASN A 664 45.09 37.60 9.32
N SER A 665 43.79 37.89 9.20
CA SER A 665 42.78 36.86 8.96
C SER A 665 43.04 36.11 7.66
N SER A 666 43.04 34.77 7.73
CA SER A 666 43.25 33.92 6.55
C SER A 666 41.97 33.22 6.09
N TRP A 667 40.89 33.30 6.88
CA TRP A 667 39.57 32.76 6.57
C TRP A 667 38.47 33.70 7.05
N ALA A 668 37.36 33.77 6.31
CA ALA A 668 36.19 34.55 6.68
C ALA A 668 34.90 33.98 6.09
N PHE A 669 33.77 34.43 6.61
CA PHE A 669 32.48 34.20 5.98
C PHE A 669 32.39 34.93 4.64
N GLN A 670 32.07 34.18 3.60
CA GLN A 670 31.80 34.72 2.27
C GLN A 670 30.44 34.24 1.81
N SER A 671 29.62 35.19 1.34
CA SER A 671 28.39 34.91 0.62
C SER A 671 28.67 35.16 -0.86
N GLU A 672 28.84 34.07 -1.61
CA GLU A 672 28.94 34.14 -3.07
C GLU A 672 27.71 33.46 -3.65
N HIS A 673 26.98 34.16 -4.52
CA HIS A 673 25.74 33.66 -5.12
C HIS A 673 24.72 33.15 -4.08
N GLY A 674 24.65 33.80 -2.92
CA GLY A 674 23.77 33.41 -1.82
C GLY A 674 24.22 32.18 -1.03
N LYS A 675 25.34 31.53 -1.39
CA LYS A 675 25.90 30.41 -0.63
C LYS A 675 26.88 30.95 0.41
N VAL A 676 26.38 31.13 1.63
CA VAL A 676 27.16 31.55 2.81
C VAL A 676 28.02 30.39 3.27
N GLY A 677 29.32 30.61 3.43
CA GLY A 677 30.23 29.61 3.97
C GLY A 677 31.54 30.24 4.42
N VAL A 678 32.43 29.45 5.00
CA VAL A 678 33.75 29.90 5.44
C VAL A 678 34.77 29.59 4.34
N SER A 679 35.42 30.62 3.81
CA SER A 679 36.38 30.52 2.70
C SER A 679 37.73 31.15 3.06
N PRO A 680 38.85 30.69 2.45
CA PRO A 680 40.15 31.29 2.66
C PRO A 680 40.25 32.63 1.93
N LEU A 681 41.00 33.58 2.50
CA LEU A 681 41.22 34.91 1.95
C LEU A 681 42.57 35.04 1.22
N LYS A 682 43.58 34.26 1.62
CA LYS A 682 44.98 34.41 1.16
C LYS A 682 45.46 33.28 0.25
N GLY A 683 44.56 32.43 -0.24
CA GLY A 683 44.90 31.26 -1.05
C GLY A 683 45.70 30.20 -0.29
N VAL A 684 46.55 29.45 -0.99
CA VAL A 684 47.37 28.36 -0.42
C VAL A 684 48.16 28.84 0.81
N GLY A 685 48.12 28.06 1.88
CA GLY A 685 48.77 28.38 3.15
C GLY A 685 47.82 28.99 4.19
N SER A 686 46.64 29.47 3.77
CA SER A 686 45.58 29.92 4.70
C SER A 686 45.25 28.83 5.70
N ASN A 687 45.22 29.15 7.00
CA ASN A 687 45.02 28.18 8.08
C ASN A 687 43.98 28.70 9.08
N LEU A 688 42.94 27.91 9.30
CA LEU A 688 41.88 28.18 10.27
C LEU A 688 42.05 27.23 11.45
N LEU A 689 42.28 27.79 12.64
CA LEU A 689 42.47 27.02 13.87
C LEU A 689 41.26 27.18 14.78
N LEU A 690 40.59 26.09 15.12
CA LEU A 690 39.44 26.05 16.03
C LEU A 690 39.79 25.27 17.29
N GLU A 691 39.32 25.74 18.45
CA GLU A 691 39.33 24.98 19.70
C GLU A 691 37.89 24.67 20.10
N ILE A 692 37.56 23.37 20.13
CA ILE A 692 36.25 22.88 20.51
C ILE A 692 36.26 22.66 22.02
N PRO A 693 35.39 23.37 22.78
CA PRO A 693 35.35 23.22 24.21
C PRO A 693 34.89 21.81 24.59
N PRO A 694 35.24 21.34 25.80
CA PRO A 694 34.63 20.15 26.32
C PRO A 694 33.12 20.30 26.34
N PRO A 695 32.38 19.18 26.22
CA PRO A 695 30.95 19.23 26.41
C PRO A 695 30.59 19.84 27.78
N SER A 696 29.57 20.67 27.81
CA SER A 696 29.02 21.30 29.02
C SER A 696 28.24 20.28 29.88
N ALA A 697 28.87 19.18 30.30
CA ALA A 697 28.25 18.26 31.25
C ALA A 697 28.65 18.65 32.69
N PRO A 698 27.77 18.40 33.69
CA PRO A 698 28.08 18.66 35.08
C PRO A 698 29.33 17.87 35.51
N PRO A 699 30.17 18.43 36.39
CA PRO A 699 31.51 17.92 36.71
C PRO A 699 31.57 16.54 37.37
N GLU A 700 30.43 15.92 37.68
CA GLU A 700 30.36 14.66 38.44
C GLU A 700 30.21 13.40 37.56
N GLU A 701 29.96 13.53 36.25
CA GLU A 701 29.75 12.39 35.38
C GLU A 701 30.72 12.47 34.19
N HIS A 702 31.50 11.40 33.97
CA HIS A 702 32.51 11.28 32.91
C HIS A 702 31.95 11.82 31.58
N SER A 703 32.30 13.06 31.23
CA SER A 703 31.73 13.73 30.07
C SER A 703 32.14 12.94 28.83
N PRO A 704 31.20 12.39 28.04
CA PRO A 704 31.55 11.60 26.87
C PRO A 704 32.41 12.43 25.92
N ALA A 705 33.57 11.88 25.57
CA ALA A 705 34.50 12.50 24.62
C ALA A 705 33.81 12.68 23.25
N ILE A 706 34.20 13.73 22.52
CA ILE A 706 33.84 13.86 21.12
C ILE A 706 34.46 12.67 20.37
N ARG A 707 33.65 11.96 19.61
CA ARG A 707 34.07 10.77 18.85
C ARG A 707 34.10 11.00 17.35
N ARG A 708 33.46 12.08 16.89
CA ARG A 708 33.23 12.29 15.47
C ARG A 708 33.36 13.75 15.11
N VAL A 709 34.09 14.02 14.03
CA VAL A 709 34.14 15.34 13.39
C VAL A 709 33.61 15.21 11.96
N THR A 710 32.53 15.93 11.65
CA THR A 710 31.94 15.96 10.31
C THR A 710 32.17 17.32 9.68
N LEU A 711 32.84 17.35 8.53
CA LEU A 711 33.04 18.56 7.73
C LEU A 711 32.06 18.57 6.57
N PHE A 712 31.24 19.61 6.49
CA PHE A 712 30.41 19.89 5.32
C PHE A 712 31.14 20.91 4.46
N TYR A 713 31.41 20.60 3.21
CA TYR A 713 32.17 21.46 2.32
C TYR A 713 31.59 21.46 0.92
N MET A 714 31.77 22.57 0.21
CA MET A 714 31.28 22.69 -1.16
C MET A 714 32.36 22.22 -2.13
N LYS A 715 31.98 21.37 -3.08
CA LYS A 715 32.76 21.21 -4.32
C LYS A 715 32.15 22.09 -5.40
N SER A 716 32.99 22.71 -6.22
CA SER A 716 32.54 23.57 -7.31
C SER A 716 33.49 23.47 -8.50
N TYR A 717 33.13 24.17 -9.57
CA TYR A 717 33.85 24.21 -10.84
C TYR A 717 34.41 25.61 -11.12
N GLY A 718 35.25 25.69 -12.14
CA GLY A 718 35.87 26.92 -12.62
C GLY A 718 37.29 27.13 -12.09
N PRO A 719 38.03 28.11 -12.66
CA PRO A 719 39.47 28.27 -12.42
C PRO A 719 39.86 28.42 -10.95
N LYS A 720 39.05 29.15 -10.16
CA LYS A 720 39.31 29.34 -8.72
C LYS A 720 39.29 28.03 -7.92
N TRP A 721 38.44 27.09 -8.33
CA TRP A 721 38.25 25.82 -7.64
C TRP A 721 39.20 24.75 -8.12
N ASP A 722 39.82 24.93 -9.29
CA ASP A 722 40.71 23.93 -9.87
C ASP A 722 41.87 23.56 -8.93
N GLY A 723 42.11 22.26 -8.77
CA GLY A 723 43.11 21.71 -7.86
C GLY A 723 42.90 22.01 -6.36
N SER A 724 41.77 22.59 -5.96
CA SER A 724 41.56 23.07 -4.59
C SER A 724 41.47 21.92 -3.60
N THR A 725 42.34 21.93 -2.60
CA THR A 725 42.42 20.88 -1.57
C THR A 725 42.70 21.49 -0.20
N VAL A 726 41.91 21.10 0.79
CA VAL A 726 42.09 21.48 2.19
C VAL A 726 42.49 20.26 3.02
N ARG A 727 43.38 20.44 3.98
CA ARG A 727 43.71 19.45 5.00
C ARG A 727 43.07 19.82 6.32
N LEU A 728 42.36 18.88 6.94
CA LEU A 728 41.85 18.97 8.31
C LEU A 728 42.71 18.10 9.21
N ASP A 729 43.47 18.74 10.09
CA ASP A 729 44.21 18.08 11.17
C ASP A 729 43.36 18.16 12.46
N VAL A 730 43.00 17.01 13.01
CA VAL A 730 42.31 16.88 14.30
C VAL A 730 43.33 16.56 15.37
N MET A 731 43.42 17.41 16.39
CA MET A 731 44.40 17.30 17.47
C MET A 731 43.72 17.31 18.84
N ALA A 732 44.42 16.71 19.79
CA ALA A 732 43.99 16.44 21.14
C ALA A 732 45.01 17.01 22.13
N LEU A 733 44.57 17.66 23.20
CA LEU A 733 45.50 18.07 24.26
C LEU A 733 45.85 16.87 25.14
N ASP A 734 47.11 16.47 25.21
CA ASP A 734 47.54 15.43 26.13
C ASP A 734 47.45 15.93 27.57
N ALA A 735 46.71 15.19 28.42
CA ALA A 735 46.52 15.55 29.82
C ALA A 735 47.84 15.51 30.64
N LEU A 736 48.84 14.75 30.20
CA LEU A 736 50.11 14.59 30.92
C LEU A 736 51.18 15.58 30.46
N SER A 737 51.27 15.86 29.15
CA SER A 737 52.33 16.71 28.60
C SER A 737 51.88 18.15 28.29
N ASP A 738 50.58 18.44 28.29
CA ASP A 738 50.01 19.71 27.82
C ASP A 738 50.38 20.02 26.34
N GLU A 739 50.77 18.98 25.59
CA GLU A 739 51.09 19.08 24.17
C GLU A 739 49.92 18.62 23.30
N TRP A 740 49.76 19.27 22.14
CA TRP A 740 48.76 18.88 21.15
C TRP A 740 49.24 17.68 20.34
N LYS A 741 48.59 16.54 20.53
CA LYS A 741 48.84 15.31 19.78
C LYS A 741 47.89 15.19 18.59
N PRO A 742 48.39 14.89 17.38
CA PRO A 742 47.52 14.64 16.23
C PRO A 742 46.75 13.33 16.42
N LEU A 743 45.43 13.38 16.24
CA LEU A 743 44.54 12.22 16.21
C LEU A 743 44.29 11.74 14.78
N SER A 744 44.07 12.67 13.85
CA SER A 744 43.75 12.35 12.45
C SER A 744 44.12 13.52 11.53
N SER A 745 44.39 13.21 10.26
CA SER A 745 44.69 14.19 9.22
C SER A 745 44.08 13.72 7.90
N THR A 746 43.14 14.50 7.36
CA THR A 746 42.38 14.14 6.16
C THR A 746 42.38 15.28 5.14
N ASN A 747 42.56 14.94 3.86
CA ASN A 747 42.50 15.89 2.76
C ASN A 747 41.13 15.85 2.06
N PHE A 748 40.54 17.02 1.81
CA PHE A 748 39.27 17.20 1.11
C PHE A 748 39.48 17.98 -0.18
N VAL A 749 38.97 17.44 -1.28
CA VAL A 749 39.06 18.06 -2.61
C VAL A 749 37.83 18.93 -2.85
N GLY A 750 38.02 20.22 -3.10
CA GLY A 750 36.95 21.21 -3.37
C GLY A 750 36.56 21.34 -4.85
N TYR A 751 37.24 20.63 -5.76
CA TYR A 751 36.98 20.70 -7.19
C TYR A 751 36.11 19.55 -7.70
N HIS A 752 35.24 19.83 -8.67
CA HIS A 752 34.71 18.84 -9.60
C HIS A 752 34.44 19.46 -10.98
N ALA A 753 34.28 18.64 -12.02
CA ALA A 753 34.01 19.09 -13.38
C ALA A 753 32.51 19.41 -13.69
N LYS A 754 31.58 19.21 -12.74
CA LYS A 754 30.15 19.49 -12.95
C LYS A 754 29.87 21.00 -12.97
N THR A 755 28.86 21.44 -13.73
CA THR A 755 28.46 22.86 -13.88
C THR A 755 27.57 23.39 -12.75
N THR A 756 27.54 22.75 -11.58
CA THR A 756 26.77 23.21 -10.42
C THR A 756 27.55 22.87 -9.15
N SER A 757 27.67 23.80 -8.21
CA SER A 757 28.34 23.52 -6.93
C SER A 757 27.43 22.75 -5.97
N GLU A 758 27.95 21.67 -5.41
CA GLU A 758 27.26 20.74 -4.51
C GLU A 758 27.94 20.72 -3.13
N THR A 759 27.18 20.51 -2.06
CA THR A 759 27.73 20.34 -0.71
C THR A 759 27.90 18.87 -0.41
N TYR A 760 29.06 18.50 0.10
CA TYR A 760 29.46 17.16 0.52
C TYR A 760 29.66 17.16 2.03
N ALA A 761 29.51 16.01 2.66
CA ALA A 761 29.77 15.81 4.08
C ALA A 761 30.67 14.60 4.25
N ASP A 762 31.82 14.80 4.88
CA ASP A 762 32.73 13.71 5.22
C ASP A 762 32.92 13.67 6.73
N THR A 763 33.04 12.46 7.25
CA THR A 763 33.11 12.20 8.68
C THR A 763 34.44 11.55 9.05
N ILE A 764 35.07 12.07 10.09
CA ILE A 764 36.28 11.54 10.69
C ILE A 764 35.88 10.95 12.05
N ASP A 765 35.93 9.63 12.17
CA ASP A 765 35.81 8.94 13.46
C ASP A 765 37.16 9.02 14.20
N LEU A 766 37.11 9.40 15.47
CA LEU A 766 38.28 9.58 16.32
C LEU A 766 38.58 8.30 17.11
N PRO A 767 39.85 8.05 17.47
CA PRO A 767 40.24 6.85 18.22
C PRO A 767 39.44 6.67 19.53
N PRO A 768 39.02 5.44 19.87
CA PRO A 768 38.18 5.16 21.05
C PRO A 768 38.92 5.37 22.39
N ASP A 769 40.26 5.31 22.37
CA ASP A 769 41.15 5.47 23.52
C ASP A 769 41.48 6.93 23.86
N PHE A 770 41.10 7.88 23.01
CA PHE A 770 41.28 9.30 23.29
C PHE A 770 40.35 9.79 24.42
N SER A 771 40.94 10.36 25.48
CA SER A 771 40.23 10.81 26.69
C SER A 771 40.35 12.31 26.99
N SER A 772 40.90 13.13 26.10
CA SER A 772 41.03 14.56 26.40
C SER A 772 39.70 15.28 26.28
N SER A 773 39.57 16.28 27.12
CA SER A 773 38.45 17.21 27.18
C SER A 773 38.51 18.26 26.06
N LYS A 774 39.66 18.45 25.39
CA LYS A 774 39.85 19.51 24.39
C LYS A 774 40.26 18.97 23.04
N LEU A 775 39.60 19.48 22.01
CA LEU A 775 39.88 19.20 20.61
C LEU A 775 40.28 20.47 19.88
N ARG A 776 41.30 20.36 19.02
CA ARG A 776 41.73 21.43 18.14
C ARG A 776 41.66 20.96 16.70
N LEU A 777 41.05 21.77 15.85
CA LEU A 777 40.91 21.51 14.43
C LEU A 777 41.74 22.52 13.66
N SER A 778 42.72 22.08 12.86
CA SER A 778 43.49 22.93 11.96
C SER A 778 43.08 22.65 10.53
N ILE A 779 42.49 23.64 9.87
CA ILE A 779 41.97 23.53 8.51
C ILE A 779 42.83 24.40 7.59
N LYS A 780 43.64 23.75 6.75
CA LYS A 780 44.64 24.43 5.92
C LYS A 780 44.35 24.24 4.43
N LEU A 781 44.30 25.33 3.66
CA LEU A 781 44.28 25.26 2.20
C LEU A 781 45.69 24.87 1.71
N ILE A 782 45.85 23.65 1.20
CA ILE A 782 47.16 23.11 0.80
C ILE A 782 47.39 23.15 -0.71
N LYS A 783 46.34 23.25 -1.52
CA LYS A 783 46.38 23.40 -2.99
C LYS A 783 45.17 24.19 -3.49
N GLY A 784 45.29 24.80 -4.68
CA GLY A 784 44.26 25.61 -5.36
C GLY A 784 44.11 27.03 -4.79
N GLU A 785 43.10 27.76 -5.28
CA GLU A 785 42.92 29.18 -4.92
C GLU A 785 41.86 29.36 -3.81
N THR A 786 40.80 28.55 -3.81
CA THR A 786 39.67 28.70 -2.88
C THR A 786 39.16 27.38 -2.34
N PHE A 787 38.39 27.44 -1.26
CA PHE A 787 37.63 26.31 -0.73
C PHE A 787 36.48 26.88 0.10
N LYS A 788 35.36 26.17 0.24
CA LYS A 788 34.26 26.67 1.08
C LYS A 788 33.76 25.60 2.02
N ILE A 789 33.84 25.89 3.30
CA ILE A 789 33.26 25.09 4.37
C ILE A 789 31.82 25.56 4.56
N MET A 790 30.89 24.64 4.35
CA MET A 790 29.45 24.85 4.45
C MET A 790 28.91 24.42 5.82
N GLY A 791 29.70 23.72 6.62
CA GLY A 791 29.30 23.24 7.94
C GLY A 791 30.44 22.51 8.62
N LEU A 792 30.36 22.40 9.95
CA LEU A 792 31.27 21.63 10.77
C LEU A 792 30.52 21.18 12.03
N ALA A 793 30.62 19.90 12.36
CA ALA A 793 30.06 19.35 13.59
C ALA A 793 31.11 18.49 14.30
N ALA A 794 31.23 18.64 15.61
CA ALA A 794 32.07 17.83 16.47
C ALA A 794 31.16 17.24 17.55
N CYS A 795 30.85 15.95 17.43
CA CYS A 795 29.76 15.29 18.14
C CYS A 795 30.23 14.12 18.99
N ARG A 796 29.42 13.80 20.00
CA ARG A 796 29.48 12.52 20.71
C ARG A 796 28.98 11.40 19.78
N SER A 797 29.43 10.16 20.01
CA SER A 797 28.95 8.97 19.29
C SER A 797 27.52 8.62 19.65
#